data_AF-A0A2E4CG80-F1
#
_entry.id   AF-A0A2E4CG80-F1
#
_cell.length_a   1.000
_cell.length_b   1.000
_cell.length_c   1.000
_cell.angle_alpha   90.00
_cell.angle_beta   90.00
_cell.angle_gamma   90.00
#
_symmetry.space_group_name_H-M   'P 1'
#
loop_
_entity.id
_entity.type
_entity.pdbx_description
1 polymer ?
#
loop_
_entity_poly.entity_id
_entity_poly.type
_entity_poly.pdbx_seq_one_letter_code
_entity_poly.pdbx_strand_id
1 'polypeptide(L)'
;MLSLWARIRPPYLTVLLIAFTLADTLSICHAENPNIIFVLADDLGWSELGCYGNGFNETPNLDQLANDGVRFTQAYAAAPVCSPYRAALLTGQHPARIGIMDYLRPNSANALSTSHTSLPEVLSKNGYATGMIGKWHLTGYEYHSAAHEIKPEDHGFQWDFAREIKGVGNGANFWPYVFRQQPIRWLDIPDNKMGANEFLIDRMNEEAVQFVRQNKNQPFFLYLSHYAVHSILNGKPALVQKYRDKHPPGKSSREKCYLCQDNGHKGDSLNHWASDHNPHLAAMLESIDDGVGMLRQELKNLGIEENTIFIFSSDNGGETNVTSNHPLRGGKSELYEGGVRVPLLVSWPKQVPKQRVSSICTTNTDFYPTIMEAVGLAPPATQILDGQSTLPEWRQPTASHPDRTLHWHYPLDQPHFLGGRSAGAIRRGNWKLIDFFDTGDAELYALDTDVSETTNRAAEHPELTKELRQELAIWQKQVGARIPSPPLLLQPRQLVFADHFSDGQISPRWFFNKDWSVENETLTRSRAGTGSTRIFLKDTKFTDALIRFDFRLGDAKDIRLVTGTGGHYNSVIHIRPDHFFAQTAKDPDGPHFSYRHGECAFQFNPEQWYSMTIEFLADELVAHIDSTHIVHAKHPIIDKQRQYFAFQSDRGAAQFDNVQIFTGSKRSNTESNRPTILARANRHPVLKTLQEQFTLEKVNAHERLFQNDPEYRRLFNEVARLDRQKSERFPEVFLSQKQIKKSISEMRKKLHSEDPRYKELLFATYRASRQIDQYVIAQHPEYASLPANQQKERLEKWNTAMREMPREKAKEYYDLIEIKLATQRQLETAYPQLFVSDEDIKQSRNASRESLKNNPEFRECIKKRAAAWRAQQDYLLTHDPQLSGLNERLLDSQTQ
;
A
#
# COMPACT_ATOMS: atom_id res chain seq x y z
N MET A 1 -27.26 -64.31 66.95
CA MET A 1 -26.67 -63.58 68.09
C MET A 1 -25.19 -63.41 67.78
N LEU A 2 -24.57 -62.25 67.55
CA LEU A 2 -24.93 -60.83 67.63
C LEU A 2 -23.97 -60.07 66.67
N SER A 3 -24.52 -59.14 65.89
CA SER A 3 -23.88 -58.13 65.02
C SER A 3 -23.72 -56.80 65.82
N LEU A 4 -22.96 -55.75 65.51
CA LEU A 4 -22.21 -55.29 64.34
C LEU A 4 -21.25 -54.14 64.82
N TRP A 5 -19.96 -54.29 64.56
CA TRP A 5 -18.99 -53.37 63.94
C TRP A 5 -18.87 -51.86 64.24
N ALA A 6 -17.59 -51.52 64.46
CA ALA A 6 -16.80 -50.36 64.01
C ALA A 6 -16.94 -48.99 64.72
N ARG A 7 -15.96 -48.71 65.59
CA ARG A 7 -15.64 -47.38 66.15
C ARG A 7 -14.37 -46.80 65.51
N ILE A 8 -14.57 -45.61 64.96
CA ILE A 8 -13.73 -44.44 64.72
C ILE A 8 -12.44 -44.35 65.59
N ARG A 9 -11.32 -43.97 64.96
CA ARG A 9 -10.13 -43.35 65.60
C ARG A 9 -9.65 -42.12 64.80
N PRO A 10 -9.32 -41.00 65.45
CA PRO A 10 -8.42 -39.95 64.97
C PRO A 10 -7.10 -39.99 65.81
N PRO A 11 -6.21 -38.98 65.86
CA PRO A 11 -5.62 -38.09 64.83
C PRO A 11 -4.06 -37.94 64.96
N TYR A 12 -3.47 -37.12 64.07
CA TYR A 12 -2.21 -36.33 64.17
C TYR A 12 -0.83 -36.94 63.80
N LEU A 13 -0.10 -36.08 63.06
CA LEU A 13 1.35 -35.90 62.93
C LEU A 13 2.17 -36.89 62.08
N THR A 14 2.18 -36.67 60.75
CA THR A 14 3.42 -36.79 59.95
C THR A 14 3.31 -35.92 58.69
N VAL A 15 3.65 -34.64 58.80
CA VAL A 15 3.94 -33.78 57.64
C VAL A 15 5.42 -33.42 57.78
N LEU A 16 6.25 -34.05 56.96
CA LEU A 16 7.60 -33.67 56.48
C LEU A 16 8.28 -34.98 56.05
N LEU A 17 8.79 -35.01 54.80
CA LEU A 17 9.52 -36.09 54.11
C LEU A 17 8.81 -36.92 53.02
N ILE A 18 7.90 -36.36 52.22
CA ILE A 18 7.66 -36.86 50.84
C ILE A 18 7.32 -35.67 49.92
N ALA A 19 8.28 -34.76 49.73
CA ALA A 19 8.12 -33.62 48.80
C ALA A 19 9.44 -33.26 48.09
N PHE A 20 10.33 -34.24 47.87
CA PHE A 20 11.65 -33.99 47.27
C PHE A 20 12.15 -35.06 46.28
N THR A 21 11.25 -35.80 45.63
CA THR A 21 11.64 -36.79 44.60
C THR A 21 10.66 -36.88 43.41
N LEU A 22 9.97 -35.79 43.06
CA LEU A 22 9.16 -35.68 41.84
C LEU A 22 9.25 -34.26 41.22
N ALA A 23 10.38 -33.58 41.41
CA ALA A 23 10.67 -32.27 40.81
C ALA A 23 11.82 -32.30 39.78
N ASP A 24 12.27 -33.49 39.40
CA ASP A 24 13.24 -33.71 38.32
C ASP A 24 12.61 -34.60 37.24
N THR A 25 11.82 -34.00 36.35
CA THR A 25 11.52 -34.44 34.97
C THR A 25 10.45 -33.52 34.33
N LEU A 26 10.68 -32.21 34.41
CA LEU A 26 10.19 -31.27 33.40
C LEU A 26 11.40 -30.56 32.76
N SER A 27 12.47 -31.30 32.49
CA SER A 27 13.22 -31.01 31.27
C SER A 27 12.35 -31.48 30.12
N ILE A 28 11.46 -30.60 29.66
CA ILE A 28 10.90 -30.72 28.32
C ILE A 28 12.11 -30.85 27.41
N CYS A 29 12.17 -31.95 26.67
CA CYS A 29 13.18 -32.22 25.66
C CYS A 29 13.12 -31.11 24.61
N HIS A 30 13.80 -30.00 24.86
CA HIS A 30 13.94 -28.87 23.93
C HIS A 30 14.90 -29.21 22.78
N ALA A 31 15.51 -30.41 22.81
CA ALA A 31 16.48 -30.91 21.86
C ALA A 31 15.89 -31.53 20.57
N GLU A 32 14.56 -31.56 20.41
CA GLU A 32 13.92 -32.13 19.20
C GLU A 32 13.69 -31.11 18.07
N ASN A 33 13.47 -29.84 18.40
CA ASN A 33 13.17 -28.81 17.39
C ASN A 33 14.45 -28.35 16.67
N PRO A 34 14.47 -28.31 15.33
CA PRO A 34 15.68 -27.94 14.61
C PRO A 34 15.96 -26.43 14.69
N ASN A 35 17.24 -26.06 14.67
CA ASN A 35 17.64 -24.68 14.39
C ASN A 35 17.45 -24.39 12.91
N ILE A 36 17.33 -23.12 12.54
CA ILE A 36 17.15 -22.69 11.16
C ILE A 36 18.13 -21.55 10.87
N ILE A 37 18.95 -21.74 9.84
CA ILE A 37 19.79 -20.70 9.24
C ILE A 37 19.32 -20.49 7.81
N PHE A 38 18.90 -19.27 7.50
CA PHE A 38 18.55 -18.84 6.17
C PHE A 38 19.53 -17.77 5.72
N VAL A 39 20.41 -18.11 4.77
CA VAL A 39 21.34 -17.18 4.13
C VAL A 39 20.74 -16.73 2.80
N LEU A 40 20.60 -15.42 2.63
CA LEU A 40 20.04 -14.81 1.43
C LEU A 40 21.07 -13.85 0.81
N ALA A 41 21.50 -14.14 -0.42
CA ALA A 41 22.27 -13.20 -1.24
C ALA A 41 21.33 -12.25 -2.01
N ASP A 42 21.75 -11.01 -2.22
CA ASP A 42 20.99 -9.99 -2.94
C ASP A 42 21.45 -9.94 -4.41
N ASP A 43 20.52 -10.03 -5.35
CA ASP A 43 20.79 -10.00 -6.81
C ASP A 43 21.78 -11.05 -7.34
N LEU A 44 21.80 -12.25 -6.77
CA LEU A 44 22.71 -13.31 -7.20
C LEU A 44 22.09 -14.14 -8.32
N GLY A 45 22.72 -14.12 -9.49
CA GLY A 45 22.30 -14.93 -10.64
C GLY A 45 22.32 -16.43 -10.37
N TRP A 46 21.43 -17.18 -11.02
CA TRP A 46 21.22 -18.61 -10.79
C TRP A 46 22.49 -19.46 -11.01
N SER A 47 23.34 -19.04 -11.95
CA SER A 47 24.55 -19.73 -12.42
C SER A 47 25.82 -19.16 -11.81
N GLU A 48 25.75 -18.36 -10.74
CA GLU A 48 26.92 -17.73 -10.13
C GLU A 48 27.71 -18.67 -9.21
N LEU A 49 27.11 -19.79 -8.78
CA LEU A 49 27.76 -20.75 -7.88
C LEU A 49 28.49 -21.87 -8.64
N GLY A 50 29.57 -22.40 -8.06
CA GLY A 50 30.33 -23.54 -8.60
C GLY A 50 29.45 -24.77 -8.83
N CYS A 51 28.60 -25.12 -7.85
CA CYS A 51 27.65 -26.23 -7.94
C CYS A 51 26.51 -26.03 -8.96
N TYR A 52 26.38 -24.84 -9.54
CA TYR A 52 25.51 -24.55 -10.69
C TYR A 52 26.28 -24.42 -12.01
N GLY A 53 27.59 -24.69 -12.01
CA GLY A 53 28.43 -24.77 -13.20
C GLY A 53 29.31 -23.53 -13.45
N ASN A 54 29.38 -22.58 -12.52
CA ASN A 54 30.29 -21.45 -12.65
C ASN A 54 31.75 -21.90 -12.50
N GLY A 55 32.59 -21.60 -13.49
CA GLY A 55 34.04 -21.90 -13.42
C GLY A 55 34.90 -20.72 -12.95
N PHE A 56 34.34 -19.51 -12.92
CA PHE A 56 35.06 -18.29 -12.59
C PHE A 56 34.98 -17.97 -11.10
N ASN A 57 33.77 -17.84 -10.56
CA ASN A 57 33.54 -17.65 -9.13
C ASN A 57 33.90 -18.91 -8.35
N GLU A 58 34.49 -18.76 -7.17
CA GLU A 58 34.85 -19.89 -6.31
C GLU A 58 33.99 -19.89 -5.05
N THR A 59 33.15 -20.92 -4.91
CA THR A 59 32.22 -21.07 -3.78
C THR A 59 32.30 -22.45 -3.13
N PRO A 60 33.49 -22.88 -2.65
CA PRO A 60 33.69 -24.25 -2.18
C PRO A 60 32.81 -24.62 -0.97
N ASN A 61 32.47 -23.69 -0.08
CA ASN A 61 31.64 -23.99 1.09
C ASN A 61 30.16 -24.18 0.72
N LEU A 62 29.65 -23.40 -0.23
CA LEU A 62 28.33 -23.57 -0.83
C LEU A 62 28.26 -24.83 -1.68
N ASP A 63 29.33 -25.17 -2.41
CA ASP A 63 29.41 -26.43 -3.15
C ASP A 63 29.37 -27.62 -2.19
N GLN A 64 30.06 -27.50 -1.05
CA GLN A 64 29.98 -28.50 0.01
C GLN A 64 28.59 -28.52 0.68
N LEU A 65 27.92 -27.38 0.86
CA LEU A 65 26.53 -27.34 1.36
C LEU A 65 25.58 -28.07 0.41
N ALA A 66 25.76 -27.91 -0.90
CA ALA A 66 25.01 -28.65 -1.92
C ALA A 66 25.30 -30.17 -1.83
N ASN A 67 26.56 -30.55 -1.63
CA ASN A 67 26.95 -31.96 -1.45
C ASN A 67 26.38 -32.55 -0.16
N ASP A 68 26.25 -31.76 0.90
CA ASP A 68 25.69 -32.19 2.19
C ASP A 68 24.15 -32.11 2.24
N GLY A 69 23.49 -31.85 1.10
CA GLY A 69 22.04 -31.76 1.05
C GLY A 69 21.48 -31.87 -0.37
N VAL A 70 20.51 -31.00 -0.65
CA VAL A 70 19.75 -30.96 -1.90
C VAL A 70 20.00 -29.63 -2.61
N ARG A 71 20.36 -29.72 -3.89
CA ARG A 71 20.42 -28.58 -4.82
C ARG A 71 19.15 -28.54 -5.69
N PHE A 72 18.44 -27.41 -5.70
CA PHE A 72 17.21 -27.25 -6.46
C PHE A 72 17.46 -26.54 -7.79
N THR A 73 17.16 -27.19 -8.90
CA THR A 73 17.38 -26.59 -10.22
C THR A 73 16.24 -25.69 -10.67
N GLN A 74 15.07 -25.74 -10.03
CA GLN A 74 13.87 -24.99 -10.40
C GLN A 74 13.26 -24.22 -9.22
N ALA A 75 14.10 -23.45 -8.52
CA ALA A 75 13.66 -22.50 -7.50
C ALA A 75 13.41 -21.11 -8.09
N TYR A 76 12.31 -20.50 -7.70
CA TYR A 76 11.85 -19.21 -8.22
C TYR A 76 11.63 -18.17 -7.13
N ALA A 77 11.97 -16.93 -7.45
CA ALA A 77 11.54 -15.74 -6.74
C ALA A 77 10.09 -15.40 -7.17
N ALA A 78 9.22 -15.10 -6.21
CA ALA A 78 7.83 -14.68 -6.45
C ALA A 78 7.72 -13.31 -7.15
N ALA A 79 8.83 -12.57 -7.26
CA ALA A 79 8.94 -11.33 -8.01
C ALA A 79 10.38 -11.13 -8.51
N PRO A 80 10.61 -10.38 -9.59
CA PRO A 80 11.95 -10.20 -10.15
C PRO A 80 12.76 -9.09 -9.44
N VAL A 81 12.34 -8.65 -8.25
CA VAL A 81 12.99 -7.59 -7.46
C VAL A 81 12.89 -7.84 -5.95
N CYS A 82 13.72 -7.15 -5.17
CA CYS A 82 14.04 -7.48 -3.79
C CYS A 82 12.90 -7.36 -2.75
N SER A 83 12.26 -6.19 -2.58
CA SER A 83 11.22 -6.01 -1.54
C SER A 83 10.05 -7.00 -1.63
N PRO A 84 9.41 -7.23 -2.80
CA PRO A 84 8.34 -8.22 -2.91
C PRO A 84 8.79 -9.65 -2.55
N TYR A 85 9.99 -10.08 -2.96
CA TYR A 85 10.52 -11.39 -2.54
C TYR A 85 10.61 -11.49 -1.01
N ARG A 86 11.19 -10.47 -0.37
CA ARG A 86 11.42 -10.46 1.09
C ARG A 86 10.10 -10.50 1.86
N ALA A 87 9.11 -9.74 1.40
CA ALA A 87 7.77 -9.75 1.97
C ALA A 87 7.12 -11.14 1.85
N ALA A 88 7.24 -11.74 0.65
CA ALA A 88 6.67 -13.06 0.35
C ALA A 88 7.35 -14.19 1.15
N LEU A 89 8.67 -14.12 1.33
CA LEU A 89 9.43 -15.06 2.16
C LEU A 89 8.93 -15.06 3.62
N LEU A 90 8.77 -13.86 4.20
CA LEU A 90 8.43 -13.73 5.62
C LEU A 90 6.96 -14.01 5.93
N THR A 91 6.06 -13.89 4.96
CA THR A 91 4.61 -14.05 5.17
C THR A 91 4.03 -15.32 4.56
N GLY A 92 4.74 -15.96 3.63
CA GLY A 92 4.20 -17.07 2.84
C GLY A 92 3.10 -16.65 1.85
N GLN A 93 2.94 -15.34 1.63
CA GLN A 93 1.93 -14.75 0.74
C GLN A 93 2.57 -14.25 -0.55
N HIS A 94 1.84 -14.35 -1.65
CA HIS A 94 2.30 -13.84 -2.92
C HIS A 94 2.34 -12.30 -2.87
N PRO A 95 3.35 -11.64 -3.48
CA PRO A 95 3.46 -10.17 -3.49
C PRO A 95 2.13 -9.48 -3.82
N ALA A 96 1.47 -9.92 -4.90
CA ALA A 96 0.15 -9.42 -5.34
C ALA A 96 -0.92 -9.30 -4.24
N ARG A 97 -0.91 -10.19 -3.24
CA ARG A 97 -1.81 -10.17 -2.09
C ARG A 97 -1.37 -9.17 -1.02
N ILE A 98 -0.06 -9.06 -0.81
CA ILE A 98 0.57 -8.15 0.16
C ILE A 98 0.48 -6.69 -0.31
N GLY A 99 0.50 -6.44 -1.63
CA GLY A 99 0.45 -5.09 -2.19
C GLY A 99 1.81 -4.40 -2.34
N ILE A 100 2.92 -5.11 -2.08
CA ILE A 100 4.29 -4.65 -2.40
C ILE A 100 4.70 -5.27 -3.73
N MET A 101 4.55 -4.55 -4.86
CA MET A 101 4.81 -5.08 -6.21
C MET A 101 6.20 -4.77 -6.76
N ASP A 102 6.82 -3.68 -6.30
CA ASP A 102 8.15 -3.24 -6.74
C ASP A 102 9.03 -2.96 -5.52
N TYR A 103 10.34 -2.76 -5.74
CA TYR A 103 11.24 -2.42 -4.66
C TYR A 103 10.80 -1.13 -3.93
N LEU A 104 10.78 -1.14 -2.61
CA LEU A 104 10.38 0.04 -1.85
C LEU A 104 11.44 1.13 -2.00
N ARG A 105 10.99 2.36 -2.31
CA ARG A 105 11.90 3.51 -2.42
C ARG A 105 12.29 3.99 -1.02
N PRO A 106 13.45 4.66 -0.86
CA PRO A 106 13.86 5.18 0.44
C PRO A 106 12.83 6.08 1.14
N ASN A 107 12.04 6.83 0.36
CA ASN A 107 10.97 7.70 0.85
C ASN A 107 9.57 7.07 0.72
N SER A 108 9.48 5.74 0.58
CA SER A 108 8.22 5.02 0.48
C SER A 108 7.36 5.29 1.72
N ALA A 109 6.07 5.56 1.50
CA ALA A 109 5.08 5.53 2.58
C ALA A 109 4.51 4.11 2.80
N ASN A 110 4.77 3.19 1.86
CA ASN A 110 4.45 1.77 2.00
C ASN A 110 5.56 1.03 2.74
N ALA A 111 5.17 0.04 3.54
CA ALA A 111 6.04 -0.88 4.26
C ALA A 111 5.32 -2.24 4.42
N LEU A 112 6.03 -3.29 4.85
CA LEU A 112 5.34 -4.54 5.22
C LEU A 112 4.49 -4.28 6.48
N SER A 113 3.18 -4.33 6.32
CA SER A 113 2.23 -4.12 7.42
C SER A 113 2.47 -5.10 8.56
N THR A 114 2.40 -4.61 9.80
CA THR A 114 2.48 -5.42 11.02
C THR A 114 1.21 -6.23 11.29
N SER A 115 0.18 -6.07 10.47
CA SER A 115 -1.00 -6.95 10.47
C SER A 115 -0.69 -8.34 9.88
N HIS A 116 0.32 -8.44 9.00
CA HIS A 116 0.72 -9.70 8.41
C HIS A 116 1.46 -10.51 9.47
N THR A 117 0.97 -11.72 9.75
CA THR A 117 1.70 -12.64 10.62
C THR A 117 2.94 -13.13 9.88
N SER A 118 4.10 -12.79 10.42
CA SER A 118 5.38 -13.16 9.83
C SER A 118 5.96 -14.42 10.46
N LEU A 119 6.81 -15.14 9.72
CA LEU A 119 7.46 -16.36 10.18
C LEU A 119 8.28 -16.16 11.47
N PRO A 120 9.11 -15.11 11.61
CA PRO A 120 9.85 -14.88 12.85
C PRO A 120 8.91 -14.57 14.03
N GLU A 121 7.79 -13.88 13.81
CA GLU A 121 6.78 -13.66 14.85
C GLU A 121 6.19 -14.98 15.36
N VAL A 122 5.84 -15.91 14.47
CA VAL A 122 5.32 -17.21 14.89
C VAL A 122 6.39 -18.03 15.60
N LEU A 123 7.62 -18.07 15.08
CA LEU A 123 8.71 -18.82 15.68
C LEU A 123 9.08 -18.28 17.08
N SER A 124 9.22 -16.97 17.22
CA SER A 124 9.57 -16.33 18.51
C SER A 124 8.49 -16.57 19.58
N LYS A 125 7.20 -16.50 19.20
CA LYS A 125 6.08 -16.86 20.09
C LYS A 125 6.09 -18.34 20.52
N ASN A 126 6.80 -19.20 19.80
CA ASN A 126 6.95 -20.63 20.08
C ASN A 126 8.36 -21.00 20.59
N GLY A 127 9.08 -20.04 21.18
CA GLY A 127 10.31 -20.31 21.93
C GLY A 127 11.60 -20.31 21.11
N TYR A 128 11.55 -19.91 19.84
CA TYR A 128 12.76 -19.69 19.04
C TYR A 128 13.39 -18.34 19.37
N ALA A 129 14.72 -18.31 19.47
CA ALA A 129 15.46 -17.06 19.33
C ALA A 129 15.46 -16.61 17.86
N THR A 130 15.02 -15.41 17.56
CA THR A 130 14.93 -14.91 16.17
C THR A 130 15.90 -13.75 15.93
N GLY A 131 16.82 -13.95 14.99
CA GLY A 131 17.87 -13.00 14.64
C GLY A 131 17.84 -12.62 13.17
N MET A 132 17.97 -11.33 12.87
CA MET A 132 18.18 -10.83 11.52
C MET A 132 19.52 -10.11 11.40
N ILE A 133 20.27 -10.36 10.32
CA ILE A 133 21.51 -9.63 10.03
C ILE A 133 21.47 -9.13 8.60
N GLY A 134 21.51 -7.81 8.40
CA GLY A 134 21.65 -7.16 7.09
C GLY A 134 20.37 -6.58 6.49
N LYS A 135 20.20 -6.78 5.18
CA LYS A 135 19.22 -6.09 4.32
C LYS A 135 17.78 -6.39 4.71
N TRP A 136 17.05 -5.38 5.20
CA TRP A 136 15.62 -5.47 5.50
C TRP A 136 14.78 -5.15 4.27
N HIS A 137 14.88 -3.92 3.78
CA HIS A 137 14.24 -3.42 2.56
C HIS A 137 12.71 -3.60 2.47
N LEU A 138 12.02 -3.59 3.61
CA LEU A 138 10.57 -3.69 3.74
C LEU A 138 9.93 -2.43 4.33
N THR A 139 10.60 -1.29 4.19
CA THR A 139 10.11 0.02 4.63
C THR A 139 10.77 1.17 3.86
N GLY A 140 10.16 2.36 3.90
CA GLY A 140 10.89 3.62 3.75
C GLY A 140 11.65 3.97 5.03
N TYR A 141 12.57 4.95 4.94
CA TYR A 141 13.44 5.36 6.04
C TYR A 141 13.10 6.77 6.52
N GLU A 142 13.08 6.98 7.84
CA GLU A 142 12.86 8.29 8.48
C GLU A 142 13.85 9.33 7.95
N TYR A 143 15.09 8.93 7.70
CA TYR A 143 16.11 9.78 7.08
C TYR A 143 15.64 10.41 5.76
N HIS A 144 14.84 9.68 4.97
CA HIS A 144 14.26 10.14 3.71
C HIS A 144 12.86 10.72 3.86
N SER A 145 12.47 11.06 5.09
CA SER A 145 11.15 11.58 5.43
C SER A 145 10.02 10.61 5.04
N ALA A 146 10.28 9.30 5.10
CA ALA A 146 9.22 8.32 5.03
C ALA A 146 8.23 8.56 6.17
N ALA A 147 6.94 8.38 5.89
CA ALA A 147 5.89 8.61 6.88
C ALA A 147 5.93 7.57 8.02
N HIS A 148 6.37 6.36 7.70
CA HIS A 148 6.47 5.22 8.60
C HIS A 148 7.78 4.49 8.33
N GLU A 149 8.42 4.01 9.40
CA GLU A 149 9.58 3.14 9.33
C GLU A 149 9.28 1.87 10.14
N ILE A 150 9.14 0.73 9.44
CA ILE A 150 8.92 -0.59 10.05
C ILE A 150 10.25 -1.31 10.16
N LYS A 151 10.52 -1.85 11.35
CA LYS A 151 11.78 -2.52 11.65
C LYS A 151 11.60 -4.05 11.73
N PRO A 152 12.70 -4.84 11.65
CA PRO A 152 12.64 -6.28 11.85
C PRO A 152 11.96 -6.71 13.16
N GLU A 153 12.13 -5.94 14.23
CA GLU A 153 11.57 -6.24 15.54
C GLU A 153 10.04 -6.17 15.56
N ASP A 154 9.44 -5.32 14.72
CA ASP A 154 7.99 -5.27 14.51
C ASP A 154 7.44 -6.54 13.83
N HIS A 155 8.33 -7.34 13.24
CA HIS A 155 8.07 -8.62 12.58
C HIS A 155 8.68 -9.81 13.33
N GLY A 156 8.83 -9.66 14.65
CA GLY A 156 9.16 -10.77 15.54
C GLY A 156 10.62 -11.20 15.53
N PHE A 157 11.53 -10.43 14.94
CA PHE A 157 12.96 -10.58 15.20
C PHE A 157 13.30 -10.00 16.56
N GLN A 158 13.82 -10.81 17.48
CA GLN A 158 14.19 -10.36 18.84
C GLN A 158 15.54 -9.64 18.86
N TRP A 159 16.33 -9.83 17.81
CA TRP A 159 17.62 -9.20 17.63
C TRP A 159 17.86 -8.91 16.14
N ASP A 160 18.26 -7.70 15.80
CA ASP A 160 18.71 -7.33 14.46
C ASP A 160 20.06 -6.62 14.48
N PHE A 161 20.79 -6.70 13.36
CA PHE A 161 22.09 -6.05 13.19
C PHE A 161 22.31 -5.64 11.73
N ALA A 162 22.97 -4.49 11.51
CA ALA A 162 23.33 -3.96 10.19
C ALA A 162 22.12 -3.70 9.27
N ARG A 163 21.04 -3.14 9.83
CA ARG A 163 19.86 -2.70 9.09
C ARG A 163 20.11 -1.35 8.43
N GLU A 164 19.48 -1.12 7.29
CA GLU A 164 19.58 0.16 6.59
C GLU A 164 18.83 1.28 7.31
N ILE A 165 19.44 2.48 7.35
CA ILE A 165 18.82 3.70 7.91
C ILE A 165 18.52 4.78 6.86
N LYS A 166 18.88 4.52 5.60
CA LYS A 166 18.83 5.51 4.51
C LYS A 166 18.55 4.87 3.16
N GLY A 167 19.07 3.67 2.90
CA GLY A 167 18.85 2.92 1.66
C GLY A 167 20.15 2.32 1.13
N VAL A 168 20.02 1.38 0.20
CA VAL A 168 21.14 0.52 -0.24
C VAL A 168 21.99 1.13 -1.36
N GLY A 169 21.39 1.97 -2.20
CA GLY A 169 21.88 2.22 -3.57
C GLY A 169 23.26 2.88 -3.77
N ASN A 170 23.93 3.41 -2.73
CA ASN A 170 25.30 3.96 -2.82
C ASN A 170 26.09 3.80 -1.50
N GLY A 171 25.75 2.79 -0.69
CA GLY A 171 26.43 2.51 0.57
C GLY A 171 27.80 1.87 0.37
N ALA A 172 28.84 2.35 1.05
CA ALA A 172 30.15 1.69 1.03
C ALA A 172 30.12 0.37 1.83
N ASN A 173 30.78 -0.67 1.30
CA ASN A 173 30.94 -1.97 1.98
C ASN A 173 32.12 -2.00 2.96
N PHE A 174 32.88 -0.92 3.08
CA PHE A 174 33.99 -0.81 4.03
C PHE A 174 33.65 0.21 5.12
N TRP A 175 34.15 -0.02 6.32
CA TRP A 175 34.04 0.95 7.41
C TRP A 175 34.52 2.35 6.98
N PRO A 176 33.79 3.44 7.31
CA PRO A 176 32.66 3.54 8.25
C PRO A 176 31.26 3.32 7.66
N TYR A 177 31.13 2.60 6.53
CA TYR A 177 29.85 2.33 5.87
C TYR A 177 29.07 3.61 5.57
N VAL A 178 29.72 4.57 4.92
CA VAL A 178 29.12 5.86 4.59
C VAL A 178 28.66 5.90 3.13
N PHE A 179 27.66 6.75 2.86
CA PHE A 179 27.33 7.11 1.49
C PHE A 179 28.46 7.91 0.84
N ARG A 180 28.62 7.74 -0.47
CA ARG A 180 29.50 8.60 -1.27
C ARG A 180 29.15 10.08 -1.08
N GLN A 181 30.18 10.93 -0.93
CA GLN A 181 30.08 12.40 -0.78
C GLN A 181 29.30 12.91 0.45
N GLN A 182 28.89 12.02 1.35
CA GLN A 182 28.13 12.39 2.54
C GLN A 182 28.70 11.60 3.72
N PRO A 183 29.18 12.25 4.79
CA PRO A 183 29.73 11.57 5.97
C PRO A 183 28.60 10.96 6.83
N ILE A 184 27.71 10.20 6.20
CA ILE A 184 26.46 9.71 6.75
C ILE A 184 26.48 8.20 6.56
N ARG A 185 26.43 7.48 7.68
CA ARG A 185 26.32 6.02 7.67
C ARG A 185 25.00 5.62 7.02
N TRP A 186 25.01 4.50 6.32
CA TRP A 186 23.79 3.95 5.71
C TRP A 186 23.25 2.73 6.47
N LEU A 187 24.01 2.26 7.47
CA LEU A 187 23.69 1.15 8.35
C LEU A 187 23.72 1.60 9.81
N ASP A 188 22.94 0.94 10.66
CA ASP A 188 22.91 1.13 12.11
C ASP A 188 24.01 0.35 12.86
N ILE A 189 25.22 0.30 12.30
CA ILE A 189 26.39 -0.27 12.98
C ILE A 189 27.10 0.84 13.78
N PRO A 190 27.15 0.76 15.12
CA PRO A 190 27.71 1.83 15.95
C PRO A 190 29.24 1.85 15.91
N ASP A 191 29.88 0.67 15.93
CA ASP A 191 31.29 0.52 16.23
C ASP A 191 32.03 -0.40 15.25
N ASN A 192 33.29 -0.04 15.00
CA ASN A 192 34.26 -0.87 14.28
C ASN A 192 34.80 -1.98 15.21
N LYS A 193 34.83 -3.22 14.74
CA LYS A 193 35.40 -4.37 15.45
C LYS A 193 36.57 -5.04 14.69
N MET A 194 36.71 -4.84 13.38
CA MET A 194 37.70 -5.54 12.53
C MET A 194 38.78 -4.62 11.94
N GLY A 195 38.93 -3.41 12.48
CA GLY A 195 39.95 -2.45 12.07
C GLY A 195 39.55 -1.59 10.87
N ALA A 196 40.48 -0.75 10.40
CA ALA A 196 40.23 0.25 9.36
C ALA A 196 39.72 -0.32 8.03
N ASN A 197 40.01 -1.59 7.75
CA ASN A 197 39.59 -2.30 6.54
C ASN A 197 38.41 -3.27 6.80
N GLU A 198 37.68 -3.09 7.90
CA GLU A 198 36.48 -3.89 8.18
C GLU A 198 35.54 -3.87 6.98
N PHE A 199 35.23 -5.07 6.50
CA PHE A 199 34.40 -5.31 5.34
C PHE A 199 33.04 -5.82 5.79
N LEU A 200 31.97 -5.22 5.25
CA LEU A 200 30.61 -5.41 5.73
C LEU A 200 30.19 -6.88 5.71
N ILE A 201 30.50 -7.62 4.64
CA ILE A 201 30.13 -9.03 4.51
C ILE A 201 30.83 -9.87 5.59
N ASP A 202 32.14 -9.66 5.79
CA ASP A 202 32.90 -10.36 6.82
C ASP A 202 32.38 -10.00 8.23
N ARG A 203 32.02 -8.72 8.45
CA ARG A 203 31.42 -8.27 9.72
C ARG A 203 30.07 -8.95 9.98
N MET A 204 29.21 -9.06 8.96
CA MET A 204 27.93 -9.75 9.08
C MET A 204 28.12 -11.25 9.38
N ASN A 205 29.13 -11.89 8.79
CA ASN A 205 29.47 -13.30 9.04
C ASN A 205 29.90 -13.53 10.50
N GLU A 206 30.75 -12.66 11.05
CA GLU A 206 31.17 -12.75 12.45
C GLU A 206 30.00 -12.60 13.42
N GLU A 207 29.10 -11.64 13.19
CA GLU A 207 27.91 -11.45 14.02
C GLU A 207 26.93 -12.62 13.88
N ALA A 208 26.85 -13.26 12.72
CA ALA A 208 26.07 -14.48 12.50
C ALA A 208 26.59 -15.66 13.32
N VAL A 209 27.91 -15.90 13.30
CA VAL A 209 28.55 -16.92 14.13
C VAL A 209 28.36 -16.61 15.62
N GLN A 210 28.46 -15.34 16.01
CA GLN A 210 28.21 -14.92 17.39
C GLN A 210 26.77 -15.20 17.82
N PHE A 211 25.78 -14.90 16.98
CA PHE A 211 24.37 -15.21 17.26
C PHE A 211 24.14 -16.70 17.48
N VAL A 212 24.71 -17.56 16.63
CA VAL A 212 24.62 -19.03 16.78
C VAL A 212 25.24 -19.49 18.09
N ARG A 213 26.43 -18.99 18.44
CA ARG A 213 27.11 -19.32 19.71
C ARG A 213 26.28 -18.96 20.93
N GLN A 214 25.69 -17.77 20.93
CA GLN A 214 24.90 -17.26 22.05
C GLN A 214 23.59 -18.03 22.24
N ASN A 215 23.00 -18.53 21.15
CA ASN A 215 21.70 -19.20 21.18
C ASN A 215 21.78 -20.73 21.17
N LYS A 216 22.96 -21.35 21.22
CA LYS A 216 23.15 -22.80 21.11
C LYS A 216 22.32 -23.69 22.06
N ASN A 217 21.82 -23.14 23.16
CA ASN A 217 21.06 -23.87 24.18
C ASN A 217 19.53 -23.78 24.00
N GLN A 218 19.05 -23.12 22.94
CA GLN A 218 17.64 -23.00 22.56
C GLN A 218 17.51 -23.05 21.03
N PRO A 219 16.36 -23.45 20.46
CA PRO A 219 16.17 -23.39 19.02
C PRO A 219 16.25 -21.93 18.55
N PHE A 220 16.83 -21.72 17.37
CA PHE A 220 16.96 -20.37 16.80
C PHE A 220 16.60 -20.33 15.32
N PHE A 221 16.19 -19.14 14.88
CA PHE A 221 16.03 -18.77 13.48
C PHE A 221 16.93 -17.57 13.18
N LEU A 222 17.97 -17.82 12.38
CA LEU A 222 18.88 -16.79 11.90
C LEU A 222 18.56 -16.49 10.43
N TYR A 223 18.15 -15.26 10.15
CA TYR A 223 18.01 -14.72 8.81
C TYR A 223 19.21 -13.83 8.47
N LEU A 224 20.21 -14.41 7.82
CA LEU A 224 21.41 -13.70 7.35
C LEU A 224 21.16 -13.19 5.93
N SER A 225 20.74 -11.94 5.85
CA SER A 225 20.28 -11.27 4.64
C SER A 225 21.36 -10.34 4.10
N HIS A 226 22.24 -10.85 3.25
CA HIS A 226 23.36 -10.07 2.71
C HIS A 226 22.90 -8.91 1.82
N TYR A 227 23.70 -7.84 1.83
CA TYR A 227 23.66 -6.78 0.80
C TYR A 227 24.43 -7.18 -0.46
N ALA A 228 25.39 -8.11 -0.32
CA ALA A 228 26.11 -8.66 -1.45
C ALA A 228 25.22 -9.68 -2.18
N VAL A 229 25.24 -9.71 -3.51
CA VAL A 229 26.15 -9.03 -4.45
C VAL A 229 25.52 -7.83 -5.17
N HIS A 230 24.60 -7.12 -4.50
CA HIS A 230 23.89 -5.98 -5.09
C HIS A 230 24.84 -4.99 -5.77
N SER A 231 24.34 -4.36 -6.84
CA SER A 231 25.02 -3.54 -7.85
C SER A 231 26.16 -2.61 -7.41
N ILE A 232 26.25 -2.19 -6.14
CA ILE A 232 27.44 -1.47 -5.63
C ILE A 232 28.54 -2.49 -5.31
N LEU A 233 29.15 -2.98 -6.40
CA LEU A 233 30.21 -3.96 -6.33
C LEU A 233 31.49 -3.31 -5.83
N ASN A 234 31.96 -3.76 -4.67
CA ASN A 234 33.21 -3.30 -4.08
C ASN A 234 33.81 -4.42 -3.20
N GLY A 235 34.34 -5.46 -3.83
CA GLY A 235 34.98 -6.59 -3.13
C GLY A 235 36.34 -6.25 -2.51
N LYS A 236 36.82 -7.12 -1.61
CA LYS A 236 38.14 -7.01 -0.98
C LYS A 236 39.26 -6.92 -2.03
N PRO A 237 40.18 -5.94 -1.97
CA PRO A 237 41.19 -5.73 -3.01
C PRO A 237 42.03 -6.97 -3.36
N ALA A 238 42.42 -7.77 -2.36
CA ALA A 238 43.19 -9.00 -2.58
C ALA A 238 42.39 -10.07 -3.36
N LEU A 239 41.11 -10.24 -3.04
CA LEU A 239 40.23 -11.18 -3.76
C LEU A 239 39.92 -10.67 -5.17
N VAL A 240 39.67 -9.37 -5.32
CA VAL A 240 39.50 -8.76 -6.64
C VAL A 240 40.73 -9.01 -7.52
N GLN A 241 41.94 -8.87 -6.96
CA GLN A 241 43.17 -9.15 -7.69
C GLN A 241 43.28 -10.64 -8.07
N LYS A 242 43.00 -11.55 -7.14
CA LYS A 242 42.93 -13.01 -7.40
C LYS A 242 42.06 -13.33 -8.62
N TYR A 243 40.86 -12.76 -8.70
CA TYR A 243 39.95 -13.02 -9.81
C TYR A 243 40.38 -12.35 -11.12
N ARG A 244 41.01 -11.17 -11.08
CA ARG A 244 41.61 -10.55 -12.27
C ARG A 244 42.76 -11.39 -12.84
N ASP A 245 43.55 -11.99 -11.97
CA ASP A 245 44.67 -12.86 -12.36
C ASP A 245 44.15 -14.19 -12.94
N LYS A 246 43.00 -14.68 -12.45
CA LYS A 246 42.32 -15.88 -12.96
C LYS A 246 41.75 -15.66 -14.37
N HIS A 247 41.05 -14.55 -14.58
CA HIS A 247 40.54 -14.18 -15.90
C HIS A 247 40.40 -12.65 -15.99
N PRO A 248 40.83 -12.02 -17.10
CA PRO A 248 40.59 -10.60 -17.30
C PRO A 248 39.09 -10.28 -17.17
N PRO A 249 38.72 -9.17 -16.50
CA PRO A 249 37.31 -8.80 -16.38
C PRO A 249 36.69 -8.58 -17.76
N GLY A 250 35.40 -8.90 -17.87
CA GLY A 250 34.58 -8.54 -19.01
C GLY A 250 34.53 -7.03 -19.27
N LYS A 251 33.96 -6.67 -20.41
CA LYS A 251 33.74 -5.26 -20.76
C LYS A 251 32.73 -4.65 -19.78
N SER A 252 33.06 -3.47 -19.24
CA SER A 252 32.09 -2.71 -18.45
C SER A 252 30.84 -2.38 -19.27
N SER A 253 29.67 -2.66 -18.70
CA SER A 253 28.35 -2.34 -19.24
C SER A 253 27.90 -0.91 -18.92
N ARG A 254 28.65 -0.19 -18.06
CA ARG A 254 28.32 1.18 -17.63
C ARG A 254 29.52 2.11 -17.75
N GLU A 255 29.27 3.30 -18.29
CA GLU A 255 30.34 4.30 -18.43
C GLU A 255 30.70 4.98 -17.10
N LYS A 256 29.73 5.13 -16.19
CA LYS A 256 29.90 5.86 -14.93
C LYS A 256 30.13 4.88 -13.78
N CYS A 257 31.35 4.87 -13.25
CA CYS A 257 31.67 4.22 -11.98
C CYS A 257 32.04 5.29 -10.95
N TYR A 258 31.14 5.50 -10.00
CA TYR A 258 31.30 6.50 -8.96
C TYR A 258 32.45 6.19 -8.01
N LEU A 259 32.64 4.91 -7.65
CA LEU A 259 33.79 4.43 -6.86
C LEU A 259 35.12 4.70 -7.57
N CYS A 260 35.16 4.50 -8.88
CA CYS A 260 36.35 4.75 -9.70
C CYS A 260 36.70 6.23 -9.74
N GLN A 261 35.70 7.09 -9.96
CA GLN A 261 35.88 8.55 -9.95
C GLN A 261 36.45 9.05 -8.63
N ASP A 262 35.98 8.51 -7.50
CA ASP A 262 36.51 8.89 -6.17
C ASP A 262 37.97 8.46 -5.98
N ASN A 263 38.38 7.39 -6.64
CA ASN A 263 39.78 6.93 -6.68
C ASN A 263 40.59 7.58 -7.82
N GLY A 264 40.09 8.66 -8.43
CA GLY A 264 40.81 9.42 -9.45
C GLY A 264 40.76 8.84 -10.87
N HIS A 265 39.90 7.84 -11.12
CA HIS A 265 39.75 7.22 -12.44
C HIS A 265 38.64 7.87 -13.28
N LYS A 266 38.85 8.00 -14.59
CA LYS A 266 37.80 8.42 -15.54
C LYS A 266 36.97 7.21 -15.96
N GLY A 267 35.65 7.32 -15.79
CA GLY A 267 34.70 6.24 -16.14
C GLY A 267 34.83 5.01 -15.24
N ASP A 268 34.57 3.81 -15.78
CA ASP A 268 34.77 2.53 -15.10
C ASP A 268 36.03 1.80 -15.59
N SER A 269 37.20 2.44 -15.52
CA SER A 269 38.46 1.83 -15.96
C SER A 269 38.87 0.59 -15.15
N LEU A 270 38.18 0.30 -14.06
CA LEU A 270 38.40 -0.85 -13.19
C LEU A 270 37.41 -2.00 -13.50
N ASN A 271 36.46 -1.82 -14.41
CA ASN A 271 35.45 -2.81 -14.80
C ASN A 271 34.64 -3.36 -13.59
N HIS A 272 34.17 -2.46 -12.72
CA HIS A 272 33.23 -2.83 -11.65
C HIS A 272 31.90 -3.35 -12.21
N TRP A 273 31.53 -2.91 -13.41
CA TRP A 273 30.30 -3.29 -14.11
C TRP A 273 30.57 -4.26 -15.25
N ALA A 274 31.56 -5.14 -15.13
CA ALA A 274 31.76 -6.21 -16.09
C ALA A 274 30.51 -7.11 -16.10
N SER A 275 29.90 -7.31 -17.27
CA SER A 275 28.71 -8.18 -17.43
C SER A 275 29.04 -9.67 -17.31
N ASP A 276 30.30 -10.03 -17.52
CA ASP A 276 30.81 -11.39 -17.42
C ASP A 276 32.17 -11.38 -16.73
N HIS A 277 32.49 -12.47 -16.02
CA HIS A 277 33.75 -12.60 -15.28
C HIS A 277 34.05 -11.39 -14.37
N ASN A 278 33.05 -10.95 -13.60
CA ASN A 278 33.17 -9.76 -12.77
C ASN A 278 33.97 -10.04 -11.49
N PRO A 279 35.20 -9.51 -11.35
CA PRO A 279 36.06 -9.86 -10.21
C PRO A 279 35.58 -9.24 -8.89
N HIS A 280 34.81 -8.15 -8.92
CA HIS A 280 34.26 -7.55 -7.71
C HIS A 280 33.07 -8.36 -7.18
N LEU A 281 32.21 -8.84 -8.09
CA LEU A 281 31.14 -9.79 -7.73
C LEU A 281 31.74 -11.06 -7.15
N ALA A 282 32.68 -11.69 -7.85
CA ALA A 282 33.33 -12.92 -7.43
C ALA A 282 33.99 -12.77 -6.04
N ALA A 283 34.67 -11.65 -5.79
CA ALA A 283 35.27 -11.33 -4.50
C ALA A 283 34.24 -11.15 -3.37
N MET A 284 33.09 -10.54 -3.66
CA MET A 284 32.01 -10.40 -2.68
C MET A 284 31.32 -11.74 -2.39
N LEU A 285 31.13 -12.56 -3.43
CA LEU A 285 30.53 -13.89 -3.33
C LEU A 285 31.44 -14.85 -2.53
N GLU A 286 32.76 -14.81 -2.74
CA GLU A 286 33.72 -15.59 -1.93
C GLU A 286 33.66 -15.20 -0.45
N SER A 287 33.46 -13.92 -0.12
CA SER A 287 33.21 -13.50 1.28
C SER A 287 31.89 -14.05 1.86
N ILE A 288 30.83 -14.22 1.05
CA ILE A 288 29.60 -14.91 1.51
C ILE A 288 29.90 -16.39 1.74
N ASP A 289 30.62 -17.03 0.82
CA ASP A 289 31.01 -18.44 0.90
C ASP A 289 31.86 -18.73 2.15
N ASP A 290 32.84 -17.88 2.45
CA ASP A 290 33.64 -17.93 3.69
C ASP A 290 32.72 -17.92 4.93
N GLY A 291 31.71 -17.05 4.94
CA GLY A 291 30.72 -16.97 6.02
C GLY A 291 29.90 -18.24 6.20
N VAL A 292 29.49 -18.86 5.10
CA VAL A 292 28.84 -20.19 5.11
C VAL A 292 29.77 -21.24 5.70
N GLY A 293 31.06 -21.24 5.32
CA GLY A 293 32.08 -22.10 5.90
C GLY A 293 32.23 -21.90 7.42
N MET A 294 32.30 -20.65 7.87
CA MET A 294 32.39 -20.29 9.29
C MET A 294 31.19 -20.80 10.09
N LEU A 295 29.96 -20.55 9.60
CA LEU A 295 28.74 -21.01 10.28
C LEU A 295 28.68 -22.53 10.36
N ARG A 296 28.96 -23.23 9.26
CA ARG A 296 28.95 -24.70 9.24
C ARG A 296 30.00 -25.30 10.17
N GLN A 297 31.19 -24.72 10.22
CA GLN A 297 32.22 -25.14 11.15
C GLN A 297 31.81 -24.88 12.60
N GLU A 298 31.15 -23.75 12.88
CA GLU A 298 30.65 -23.46 14.22
C GLU A 298 29.55 -24.43 14.65
N LEU A 299 28.60 -24.77 13.78
CA LEU A 299 27.58 -25.78 14.06
C LEU A 299 28.20 -27.15 14.44
N LYS A 300 29.28 -27.54 13.75
CA LYS A 300 30.07 -28.74 14.08
C LYS A 300 30.73 -28.63 15.45
N ASN A 301 31.41 -27.51 15.70
CA ASN A 301 32.10 -27.26 16.98
C ASN A 301 31.13 -27.30 18.17
N LEU A 302 29.91 -26.80 17.97
CA LEU A 302 28.86 -26.77 18.98
C LEU A 302 28.07 -28.09 19.08
N GLY A 303 28.27 -29.03 18.15
CA GLY A 303 27.58 -30.32 18.13
C GLY A 303 26.10 -30.24 17.77
N ILE A 304 25.67 -29.20 17.05
CA ILE A 304 24.26 -28.94 16.70
C ILE A 304 23.98 -29.01 15.18
N GLU A 305 24.99 -29.33 14.37
CA GLU A 305 24.86 -29.43 12.89
C GLU A 305 23.75 -30.39 12.47
N GLU A 306 23.70 -31.59 13.06
CA GLU A 306 22.73 -32.63 12.67
C GLU A 306 21.27 -32.17 12.82
N ASN A 307 20.99 -31.28 13.79
CA ASN A 307 19.65 -30.74 14.04
C ASN A 307 19.51 -29.28 13.59
N THR A 308 20.22 -28.87 12.54
CA THR A 308 20.11 -27.52 11.97
C THR A 308 19.71 -27.61 10.49
N ILE A 309 18.65 -26.90 10.12
CA ILE A 309 18.25 -26.65 8.74
C ILE A 309 19.07 -25.46 8.24
N PHE A 310 19.83 -25.67 7.17
CA PHE A 310 20.64 -24.64 6.52
C PHE A 310 20.13 -24.42 5.10
N ILE A 311 19.70 -23.19 4.81
CA ILE A 311 19.15 -22.78 3.53
C ILE A 311 20.00 -21.66 2.95
N PHE A 312 20.37 -21.76 1.67
CA PHE A 312 20.98 -20.68 0.91
C PHE A 312 20.14 -20.37 -0.33
N SER A 313 19.83 -19.09 -0.57
CA SER A 313 19.08 -18.64 -1.76
C SER A 313 19.47 -17.22 -2.20
N SER A 314 18.84 -16.73 -3.27
CA SER A 314 18.80 -15.30 -3.64
C SER A 314 17.37 -14.77 -3.77
N ASP A 315 17.19 -13.44 -3.72
CA ASP A 315 15.88 -12.78 -3.76
C ASP A 315 15.34 -12.50 -5.17
N ASN A 316 16.22 -12.44 -6.16
CA ASN A 316 15.86 -12.36 -7.57
C ASN A 316 17.06 -12.76 -8.44
N GLY A 317 16.84 -12.85 -9.74
CA GLY A 317 17.91 -13.08 -10.70
C GLY A 317 18.97 -11.99 -10.72
N GLY A 318 20.12 -12.29 -11.31
CA GLY A 318 21.26 -11.40 -11.37
C GLY A 318 21.01 -10.16 -12.23
N GLU A 319 21.62 -9.03 -11.88
CA GLU A 319 21.57 -7.83 -12.73
C GLU A 319 22.50 -8.01 -13.95
N THR A 320 21.94 -8.00 -15.16
CA THR A 320 22.67 -8.27 -16.42
C THR A 320 23.80 -7.29 -16.75
N ASN A 321 23.89 -6.17 -16.05
CA ASN A 321 25.01 -5.23 -16.16
C ASN A 321 26.25 -5.71 -15.38
N VAL A 322 26.12 -6.63 -14.44
CA VAL A 322 27.23 -7.05 -13.56
C VAL A 322 27.45 -8.56 -13.50
N THR A 323 26.56 -9.33 -14.11
CA THR A 323 26.57 -10.80 -14.14
C THR A 323 25.88 -11.30 -15.40
N SER A 324 26.14 -12.57 -15.74
CA SER A 324 25.45 -13.31 -16.78
C SER A 324 24.56 -14.39 -16.14
N ASN A 325 23.26 -14.36 -16.44
CA ASN A 325 22.33 -15.42 -16.05
C ASN A 325 22.31 -16.60 -17.04
N HIS A 326 23.27 -16.66 -17.97
CA HIS A 326 23.30 -17.66 -19.04
C HIS A 326 23.15 -19.10 -18.49
N PRO A 327 22.36 -19.98 -19.13
CA PRO A 327 21.66 -19.78 -20.40
C PRO A 327 20.30 -19.09 -20.29
N LEU A 328 19.89 -18.64 -19.10
CA LEU A 328 18.59 -18.03 -18.88
C LEU A 328 18.54 -16.61 -19.46
N ARG A 329 17.39 -16.22 -20.01
CA ARG A 329 17.17 -14.89 -20.58
C ARG A 329 16.79 -13.87 -19.51
N GLY A 330 17.25 -12.63 -19.70
CA GLY A 330 16.95 -11.51 -18.82
C GLY A 330 17.67 -11.57 -17.47
N GLY A 331 17.30 -10.66 -16.58
CA GLY A 331 17.81 -10.60 -15.22
C GLY A 331 16.88 -9.85 -14.29
N LYS A 332 17.43 -9.32 -13.20
CA LYS A 332 16.70 -8.47 -12.24
C LYS A 332 15.72 -7.52 -12.93
N SER A 333 14.50 -7.44 -12.42
CA SER A 333 13.31 -6.74 -12.94
C SER A 333 12.58 -7.38 -14.12
N GLU A 334 13.11 -8.43 -14.74
CA GLU A 334 12.46 -9.11 -15.88
C GLU A 334 11.76 -10.40 -15.45
N LEU A 335 10.60 -10.72 -16.04
CA LEU A 335 9.85 -11.95 -15.76
C LEU A 335 10.36 -13.19 -16.53
N TYR A 336 11.41 -13.03 -17.34
CA TYR A 336 12.14 -14.13 -17.96
C TYR A 336 12.86 -14.98 -16.88
N GLU A 337 13.22 -16.21 -17.23
CA GLU A 337 13.86 -17.19 -16.33
C GLU A 337 15.08 -16.59 -15.60
N GLY A 338 15.87 -15.76 -16.26
CA GLY A 338 17.06 -15.15 -15.68
C GLY A 338 16.77 -14.10 -14.61
N GLY A 339 15.54 -13.57 -14.54
CA GLY A 339 15.12 -12.61 -13.52
C GLY A 339 14.35 -13.21 -12.34
N VAL A 340 13.75 -14.38 -12.52
CA VAL A 340 12.94 -15.05 -11.48
C VAL A 340 13.50 -16.37 -11.00
N ARG A 341 14.43 -17.03 -11.69
CA ARG A 341 15.04 -18.29 -11.22
C ARG A 341 16.28 -17.99 -10.39
N VAL A 342 16.36 -18.60 -9.21
CA VAL A 342 17.40 -18.32 -8.21
C VAL A 342 18.10 -19.61 -7.78
N PRO A 343 19.37 -19.56 -7.33
CA PRO A 343 20.01 -20.74 -6.77
C PRO A 343 19.35 -21.07 -5.43
N LEU A 344 19.13 -22.36 -5.14
CA LEU A 344 18.64 -22.82 -3.84
C LEU A 344 19.37 -24.09 -3.39
N LEU A 345 19.93 -24.03 -2.18
CA LEU A 345 20.57 -25.15 -1.49
C LEU A 345 19.90 -25.36 -0.14
N VAL A 346 19.61 -26.62 0.22
CA VAL A 346 19.05 -26.99 1.52
C VAL A 346 19.82 -28.17 2.08
N SER A 347 20.31 -28.06 3.32
CA SER A 347 20.89 -29.16 4.09
C SER A 347 20.21 -29.28 5.45
N TRP A 348 19.92 -30.51 5.86
CA TRP A 348 19.48 -30.85 7.20
C TRP A 348 19.89 -32.29 7.47
N PRO A 349 21.12 -32.55 7.99
CA PRO A 349 21.75 -33.87 7.93
C PRO A 349 20.91 -35.02 8.51
N LYS A 350 20.12 -34.74 9.57
CA LYS A 350 19.24 -35.74 10.21
C LYS A 350 18.03 -36.17 9.35
N GLN A 351 17.58 -35.35 8.40
CA GLN A 351 16.29 -35.55 7.70
C GLN A 351 16.37 -35.44 6.17
N VAL A 352 17.37 -34.73 5.64
CA VAL A 352 17.52 -34.43 4.21
C VAL A 352 18.70 -35.24 3.66
N PRO A 353 18.52 -35.99 2.56
CA PRO A 353 19.58 -36.80 1.97
C PRO A 353 20.69 -35.91 1.38
N LYS A 354 21.92 -36.41 1.45
CA LYS A 354 23.10 -35.78 0.87
C LYS A 354 23.21 -36.05 -0.63
N GLN A 355 23.91 -35.17 -1.35
CA GLN A 355 24.27 -35.30 -2.77
C GLN A 355 23.06 -35.52 -3.68
N ARG A 356 21.98 -34.78 -3.45
CA ARG A 356 20.76 -34.89 -4.27
C ARG A 356 20.49 -33.63 -5.07
N VAL A 357 19.87 -33.83 -6.22
CA VAL A 357 19.35 -32.76 -7.07
C VAL A 357 17.84 -32.91 -7.14
N SER A 358 17.12 -31.80 -6.97
CA SER A 358 15.68 -31.72 -7.14
C SER A 358 15.35 -30.79 -8.31
N SER A 359 14.42 -31.21 -9.15
CA SER A 359 13.92 -30.41 -10.30
C SER A 359 12.49 -29.94 -10.11
N ILE A 360 12.00 -30.00 -8.88
CA ILE A 360 10.65 -29.58 -8.50
C ILE A 360 10.59 -28.06 -8.49
N CYS A 361 9.51 -27.52 -9.06
CA CYS A 361 9.18 -26.11 -8.99
C CYS A 361 8.90 -25.70 -7.54
N THR A 362 9.74 -24.84 -6.99
CA THR A 362 9.55 -24.22 -5.68
C THR A 362 9.64 -22.71 -5.79
N THR A 363 8.99 -21.99 -4.88
CA THR A 363 9.01 -20.53 -4.80
C THR A 363 9.24 -20.08 -3.37
N ASN A 364 9.76 -18.88 -3.14
CA ASN A 364 10.09 -18.42 -1.79
C ASN A 364 8.88 -18.26 -0.85
N THR A 365 7.65 -18.22 -1.37
CA THR A 365 6.43 -18.30 -0.54
C THR A 365 6.29 -19.66 0.16
N ASP A 366 6.96 -20.70 -0.33
CA ASP A 366 6.89 -22.06 0.22
C ASP A 366 7.67 -22.22 1.52
N PHE A 367 8.68 -21.37 1.77
CA PHE A 367 9.51 -21.51 2.96
C PHE A 367 8.72 -21.34 4.24
N TYR A 368 7.74 -20.43 4.29
CA TYR A 368 6.88 -20.26 5.46
C TYR A 368 6.18 -21.57 5.85
N PRO A 369 5.30 -22.17 5.02
CA PRO A 369 4.65 -23.43 5.39
C PRO A 369 5.64 -24.59 5.55
N THR A 370 6.75 -24.60 4.79
CA THR A 370 7.78 -25.65 4.90
C THR A 370 8.47 -25.63 6.26
N ILE A 371 8.87 -24.45 6.73
CA ILE A 371 9.53 -24.29 8.02
C ILE A 371 8.55 -24.60 9.15
N MET A 372 7.30 -24.12 9.05
CA MET A 372 6.24 -24.45 10.02
C MET A 372 6.04 -25.96 10.16
N GLU A 373 5.95 -26.70 9.04
CA GLU A 373 5.89 -28.16 9.06
C GLU A 373 7.15 -28.79 9.69
N ALA A 374 8.34 -28.28 9.33
CA ALA A 374 9.61 -28.81 9.80
C ALA A 374 9.81 -28.69 11.32
N VAL A 375 9.25 -27.63 11.93
CA VAL A 375 9.29 -27.39 13.38
C VAL A 375 8.03 -27.91 14.10
N GLY A 376 7.13 -28.59 13.40
CA GLY A 376 5.92 -29.18 13.98
C GLY A 376 4.87 -28.18 14.43
N LEU A 377 4.84 -26.97 13.84
CA LEU A 377 3.87 -25.93 14.15
C LEU A 377 2.83 -25.79 13.03
N ALA A 378 1.60 -25.43 13.41
CA ALA A 378 0.56 -25.05 12.46
C ALA A 378 0.59 -23.53 12.22
N PRO A 379 0.48 -23.05 10.97
CA PRO A 379 0.23 -21.65 10.69
C PRO A 379 -1.04 -21.15 11.41
N PRO A 380 -1.10 -19.87 11.82
CA PRO A 380 -2.32 -19.30 12.39
C PRO A 380 -3.51 -19.49 11.45
N ALA A 381 -4.70 -19.81 11.99
CA ALA A 381 -5.89 -20.10 11.18
C ALA A 381 -6.37 -18.90 10.32
N THR A 382 -5.97 -17.69 10.69
CA THR A 382 -6.26 -16.44 9.96
C THR A 382 -5.27 -16.17 8.83
N GLN A 383 -4.12 -16.86 8.81
CA GLN A 383 -3.09 -16.66 7.80
C GLN A 383 -3.48 -17.35 6.50
N ILE A 384 -3.68 -16.56 5.45
CA ILE A 384 -3.77 -17.09 4.08
C ILE A 384 -2.34 -17.39 3.62
N LEU A 385 -2.07 -18.62 3.18
CA LEU A 385 -0.80 -19.01 2.58
C LEU A 385 -1.00 -19.23 1.09
N ASP A 386 -0.17 -18.58 0.28
CA ASP A 386 -0.12 -18.82 -1.17
C ASP A 386 0.96 -19.86 -1.52
N GLY A 387 1.95 -20.04 -0.64
CA GLY A 387 2.91 -21.12 -0.72
C GLY A 387 2.37 -22.45 -0.20
N GLN A 388 3.04 -23.54 -0.58
CA GLN A 388 2.79 -24.87 -0.06
C GLN A 388 4.07 -25.43 0.57
N SER A 389 3.96 -26.29 1.57
CA SER A 389 5.14 -26.93 2.12
C SER A 389 5.83 -27.78 1.06
N THR A 390 7.15 -27.70 1.02
CA THR A 390 8.04 -28.52 0.18
C THR A 390 8.90 -29.48 0.99
N LEU A 391 8.57 -29.67 2.29
CA LEU A 391 9.33 -30.54 3.18
C LEU A 391 9.37 -32.00 2.70
N PRO A 392 8.28 -32.60 2.18
CA PRO A 392 8.33 -33.94 1.60
C PRO A 392 9.38 -34.05 0.48
N GLU A 393 9.48 -33.02 -0.35
CA GLU A 393 10.41 -32.93 -1.47
C GLU A 393 11.85 -32.72 -1.02
N TRP A 394 12.07 -32.07 0.14
CA TRP A 394 13.39 -31.97 0.73
C TRP A 394 13.87 -33.35 1.22
N ARG A 395 12.97 -34.14 1.82
CA ARG A 395 13.26 -35.49 2.31
C ARG A 395 13.36 -36.53 1.19
N GLN A 396 12.58 -36.36 0.12
CA GLN A 396 12.50 -37.26 -1.03
C GLN A 396 12.66 -36.49 -2.35
N PRO A 397 13.86 -35.95 -2.62
CA PRO A 397 14.09 -35.13 -3.80
C PRO A 397 13.98 -35.96 -5.09
N THR A 398 13.21 -35.46 -6.05
CA THR A 398 13.03 -36.10 -7.37
C THR A 398 13.58 -35.23 -8.51
N ALA A 399 14.10 -35.91 -9.53
CA ALA A 399 14.48 -35.29 -10.79
C ALA A 399 13.28 -35.06 -11.73
N SER A 400 12.11 -35.58 -11.40
CA SER A 400 10.88 -35.40 -12.18
C SER A 400 10.27 -34.02 -11.95
N HIS A 401 9.69 -33.44 -13.01
CA HIS A 401 8.95 -32.20 -12.95
C HIS A 401 7.48 -32.46 -12.60
N PRO A 402 7.01 -32.16 -11.38
CA PRO A 402 5.58 -32.20 -11.08
C PRO A 402 4.85 -31.06 -11.80
N ASP A 403 3.57 -31.27 -12.08
CA ASP A 403 2.68 -30.31 -12.76
C ASP A 403 2.21 -29.19 -11.81
N ARG A 404 3.17 -28.39 -11.32
CA ARG A 404 2.89 -27.24 -10.43
C ARG A 404 2.76 -25.96 -11.23
N THR A 405 1.71 -25.20 -10.95
CA THR A 405 1.50 -23.86 -11.50
C THR A 405 2.13 -22.78 -10.61
N LEU A 406 2.92 -21.90 -11.20
CA LEU A 406 3.47 -20.69 -10.56
C LEU A 406 2.96 -19.45 -11.28
N HIS A 407 2.85 -18.34 -10.56
CA HIS A 407 2.35 -17.08 -11.09
C HIS A 407 3.26 -15.93 -10.67
N TRP A 408 3.25 -14.87 -11.47
CA TRP A 408 3.91 -13.61 -11.21
C TRP A 408 3.01 -12.45 -11.61
N HIS A 409 3.12 -11.34 -10.88
CA HIS A 409 2.39 -10.12 -11.16
C HIS A 409 3.31 -8.92 -10.89
N TYR A 410 3.72 -8.23 -11.95
CA TYR A 410 4.69 -7.13 -11.87
C TYR A 410 4.21 -5.92 -12.68
N PRO A 411 3.16 -5.22 -12.22
CA PRO A 411 2.65 -4.03 -12.88
C PRO A 411 3.60 -2.85 -12.64
N LEU A 412 4.04 -2.22 -13.73
CA LEU A 412 4.90 -1.05 -13.73
C LEU A 412 4.25 0.12 -14.47
N ASP A 413 4.46 1.33 -13.97
CA ASP A 413 4.02 2.56 -14.64
C ASP A 413 4.82 2.88 -15.91
N GLN A 414 6.08 2.47 -15.92
CA GLN A 414 7.02 2.62 -17.01
C GLN A 414 8.03 1.47 -16.94
N PRO A 415 8.65 1.10 -18.08
CA PRO A 415 9.71 0.10 -18.06
C PRO A 415 10.77 0.41 -17.00
N HIS A 416 11.14 -0.61 -16.25
CA HIS A 416 12.19 -0.53 -15.25
C HIS A 416 13.52 -0.19 -15.93
N PHE A 417 14.41 0.54 -15.25
CA PHE A 417 15.70 0.94 -15.81
C PHE A 417 16.66 -0.24 -16.08
N LEU A 418 16.30 -1.44 -15.60
CA LEU A 418 16.99 -2.71 -15.87
C LEU A 418 16.28 -3.57 -16.93
N GLY A 419 15.29 -3.04 -17.66
CA GLY A 419 14.63 -3.72 -18.78
C GLY A 419 13.28 -4.35 -18.47
N GLY A 420 12.91 -4.50 -17.19
CA GLY A 420 11.61 -4.98 -16.76
C GLY A 420 10.44 -4.23 -17.38
N ARG A 421 9.39 -4.95 -17.80
CA ARG A 421 8.16 -4.39 -18.37
C ARG A 421 6.95 -4.72 -17.50
N SER A 422 5.92 -3.89 -17.60
CA SER A 422 4.65 -4.10 -16.92
C SER A 422 3.97 -5.36 -17.45
N ALA A 423 3.94 -6.43 -16.66
CA ALA A 423 3.47 -7.73 -17.11
C ALA A 423 3.04 -8.65 -15.96
N GLY A 424 2.28 -9.69 -16.30
CA GLY A 424 2.07 -10.87 -15.47
C GLY A 424 2.64 -12.10 -16.15
N ALA A 425 2.90 -13.16 -15.40
CA ALA A 425 3.33 -14.43 -15.97
C ALA A 425 2.69 -15.62 -15.25
N ILE A 426 2.53 -16.73 -15.98
CA ILE A 426 2.08 -18.01 -15.44
C ILE A 426 2.98 -19.10 -16.03
N ARG A 427 3.45 -20.01 -15.18
CA ARG A 427 4.13 -21.23 -15.58
C ARG A 427 3.30 -22.42 -15.15
N ARG A 428 2.89 -23.26 -16.10
CA ARG A 428 2.16 -24.51 -15.86
C ARG A 428 2.92 -25.66 -16.53
N GLY A 429 3.54 -26.51 -15.71
CA GLY A 429 4.45 -27.55 -16.17
C GLY A 429 5.63 -26.97 -16.97
N ASN A 430 5.74 -27.38 -18.24
CA ASN A 430 6.81 -26.93 -19.15
C ASN A 430 6.49 -25.62 -19.87
N TRP A 431 5.25 -25.13 -19.78
CA TRP A 431 4.84 -23.93 -20.51
C TRP A 431 4.89 -22.71 -19.60
N LYS A 432 5.41 -21.61 -20.13
CA LYS A 432 5.41 -20.31 -19.48
C LYS A 432 4.86 -19.26 -20.43
N LEU A 433 3.91 -18.49 -19.92
CA LEU A 433 3.30 -17.36 -20.60
C LEU A 433 3.73 -16.07 -19.88
N ILE A 434 4.10 -15.04 -20.64
CA ILE A 434 4.24 -13.66 -20.16
C ILE A 434 3.18 -12.81 -20.89
N ASP A 435 2.32 -12.14 -20.13
CA ASP A 435 1.24 -11.26 -20.62
C ASP A 435 1.58 -9.80 -20.32
N PHE A 436 1.87 -9.00 -21.34
CA PHE A 436 2.35 -7.63 -21.21
C PHE A 436 1.18 -6.64 -21.12
N PHE A 437 1.03 -5.99 -19.97
CA PHE A 437 -0.08 -5.07 -19.70
C PHE A 437 0.02 -3.75 -20.49
N ASP A 438 1.24 -3.35 -20.85
CA ASP A 438 1.51 -2.10 -21.58
C ASP A 438 1.09 -2.14 -23.06
N THR A 439 1.17 -3.33 -23.68
CA THR A 439 0.97 -3.56 -25.11
C THR A 439 -0.23 -4.45 -25.41
N GLY A 440 -0.61 -5.32 -24.47
CA GLY A 440 -1.65 -6.34 -24.65
C GLY A 440 -1.16 -7.63 -25.32
N ASP A 441 0.11 -7.64 -25.74
CA ASP A 441 0.80 -8.77 -26.36
C ASP A 441 1.11 -9.86 -25.34
N ALA A 442 1.28 -11.09 -25.83
CA ALA A 442 1.68 -12.22 -25.01
C ALA A 442 2.79 -13.03 -25.67
N GLU A 443 3.69 -13.56 -24.85
CA GLU A 443 4.77 -14.46 -25.26
C GLU A 443 4.60 -15.81 -24.57
N LEU A 444 4.79 -16.90 -25.31
CA LEU A 444 4.66 -18.27 -24.81
C LEU A 444 5.95 -19.05 -25.09
N TYR A 445 6.49 -19.71 -24.07
CA TYR A 445 7.74 -20.47 -24.12
C TYR A 445 7.58 -21.90 -23.61
N ALA A 446 8.27 -22.85 -24.25
CA ALA A 446 8.35 -24.25 -23.85
C ALA A 446 9.69 -24.51 -23.14
N LEU A 447 9.71 -24.43 -21.81
CA LEU A 447 10.93 -24.40 -20.99
C LEU A 447 11.71 -25.72 -20.94
N ASP A 448 11.10 -26.84 -21.33
CA ASP A 448 11.76 -28.14 -21.43
C ASP A 448 12.72 -28.23 -22.62
N THR A 449 12.44 -27.48 -23.68
CA THR A 449 13.21 -27.45 -24.93
C THR A 449 13.86 -26.10 -25.20
N ASP A 450 13.39 -25.03 -24.55
CA ASP A 450 13.86 -23.64 -24.69
C ASP A 450 13.88 -22.94 -23.32
N VAL A 451 14.78 -23.38 -22.44
CA VAL A 451 15.01 -22.74 -21.12
C VAL A 451 15.53 -21.30 -21.25
N SER A 452 16.06 -20.95 -22.43
CA SER A 452 16.57 -19.62 -22.77
C SER A 452 15.47 -18.68 -23.28
N GLU A 453 14.21 -19.13 -23.38
CA GLU A 453 13.07 -18.34 -23.82
C GLU A 453 13.37 -17.55 -25.11
N THR A 454 13.99 -18.22 -26.08
CA THR A 454 14.46 -17.61 -27.34
C THR A 454 13.37 -17.60 -28.41
N THR A 455 12.41 -18.53 -28.35
CA THR A 455 11.40 -18.73 -29.38
C THR A 455 10.00 -18.51 -28.82
N ASN A 456 9.37 -17.38 -29.17
CA ASN A 456 7.98 -17.12 -28.81
C ASN A 456 7.03 -18.00 -29.66
N ARG A 457 6.32 -18.91 -29.00
CA ARG A 457 5.40 -19.88 -29.60
C ARG A 457 3.91 -19.49 -29.50
N ALA A 458 3.59 -18.27 -29.08
CA ALA A 458 2.20 -17.86 -28.87
C ALA A 458 1.34 -17.97 -30.15
N ALA A 459 1.92 -17.62 -31.31
CA ALA A 459 1.26 -17.75 -32.61
C ALA A 459 1.09 -19.21 -33.07
N GLU A 460 1.99 -20.11 -32.64
CA GLU A 460 1.94 -21.55 -32.95
C GLU A 460 0.91 -22.28 -32.05
N HIS A 461 0.66 -21.77 -30.83
CA HIS A 461 -0.24 -22.36 -29.84
C HIS A 461 -1.28 -21.34 -29.32
N PRO A 462 -2.20 -20.83 -30.17
CA PRO A 462 -3.14 -19.78 -29.79
C PRO A 462 -4.14 -20.20 -28.71
N GLU A 463 -4.60 -21.46 -28.73
CA GLU A 463 -5.55 -21.96 -27.73
C GLU A 463 -4.91 -22.08 -26.34
N LEU A 464 -3.69 -22.62 -26.26
CA LEU A 464 -2.93 -22.70 -25.00
C LEU A 464 -2.59 -21.30 -24.47
N THR A 465 -2.21 -20.37 -25.35
CA THR A 465 -1.96 -18.97 -24.99
C THR A 465 -3.20 -18.35 -24.35
N LYS A 466 -4.37 -18.55 -24.96
CA LYS A 466 -5.66 -18.05 -24.44
C LYS A 466 -6.02 -18.69 -23.10
N GLU A 467 -5.84 -20.00 -22.98
CA GLU A 467 -6.09 -20.75 -21.74
C GLU A 467 -5.24 -20.23 -20.59
N LEU A 468 -3.92 -20.12 -20.77
CA LEU A 468 -3.01 -19.63 -19.74
C LEU A 468 -3.29 -18.17 -19.37
N ARG A 469 -3.68 -17.31 -20.32
CA ARG A 469 -4.14 -15.93 -20.02
C ARG A 469 -5.37 -15.92 -19.13
N GLN A 470 -6.33 -16.82 -19.40
CA GLN A 470 -7.54 -16.94 -18.59
C GLN A 470 -7.22 -17.43 -17.17
N GLU A 471 -6.36 -18.43 -17.03
CA GLU A 471 -5.90 -18.92 -15.72
C GLU A 471 -5.18 -17.83 -14.92
N LEU A 472 -4.26 -17.10 -15.57
CA LEU A 472 -3.56 -15.97 -14.96
C LEU A 472 -4.55 -14.90 -14.47
N ALA A 473 -5.56 -14.56 -15.28
CA ALA A 473 -6.58 -13.58 -14.89
C ALA A 473 -7.47 -14.06 -13.73
N ILE A 474 -7.80 -15.36 -13.68
CA ILE A 474 -8.54 -15.97 -12.57
C ILE A 474 -7.71 -15.89 -11.28
N TRP A 475 -6.44 -16.29 -11.34
CA TRP A 475 -5.54 -16.21 -10.19
C TRP A 475 -5.35 -14.76 -9.71
N GLN A 476 -5.14 -13.81 -10.63
CA GLN A 476 -5.04 -12.38 -10.32
C GLN A 476 -6.27 -11.89 -9.52
N LYS A 477 -7.47 -12.31 -9.92
CA LYS A 477 -8.70 -11.98 -9.19
C LYS A 477 -8.74 -12.61 -7.79
N GLN A 478 -8.26 -13.84 -7.63
CA GLN A 478 -8.23 -14.55 -6.34
C GLN A 478 -7.25 -13.94 -5.33
N VAL A 479 -6.11 -13.44 -5.81
CA VAL A 479 -5.10 -12.78 -4.97
C VAL A 479 -5.36 -11.28 -4.78
N GLY A 480 -6.37 -10.73 -5.45
CA GLY A 480 -6.70 -9.30 -5.38
C GLY A 480 -5.71 -8.40 -6.11
N ALA A 481 -5.02 -8.93 -7.14
CA ALA A 481 -4.02 -8.21 -7.91
C ALA A 481 -4.60 -6.95 -8.58
N ARG A 482 -3.80 -5.89 -8.66
CA ARG A 482 -4.20 -4.57 -9.17
C ARG A 482 -3.27 -4.15 -10.29
N ILE A 483 -3.84 -3.76 -11.43
CA ILE A 483 -3.08 -3.26 -12.59
C ILE A 483 -3.40 -1.78 -12.76
N PRO A 484 -2.60 -0.87 -12.17
CA PRO A 484 -2.81 0.55 -12.39
C PRO A 484 -2.59 0.90 -13.86
N SER A 485 -3.45 1.75 -14.39
CA SER A 485 -3.26 2.31 -15.72
C SER A 485 -2.04 3.24 -15.75
N PRO A 486 -1.21 3.15 -16.82
CA PRO A 486 -0.04 4.01 -16.93
C PRO A 486 -0.49 5.47 -17.15
N PRO A 487 0.27 6.46 -16.65
CA PRO A 487 -0.02 7.87 -16.89
C PRO A 487 -0.11 8.16 -18.40
N LEU A 488 -1.05 9.00 -18.82
CA LEU A 488 -1.33 9.33 -20.23
C LEU A 488 -0.91 10.76 -20.57
N LEU A 489 -1.15 11.71 -19.67
CA LEU A 489 -1.01 13.15 -19.87
C LEU A 489 0.33 13.68 -19.33
N LEU A 490 0.74 13.23 -18.14
CA LEU A 490 1.90 13.77 -17.42
C LEU A 490 2.91 12.68 -17.01
N GLN A 491 4.11 13.10 -16.61
CA GLN A 491 5.13 12.24 -16.03
C GLN A 491 5.16 12.45 -14.51
N PRO A 492 4.91 11.41 -13.70
CA PRO A 492 5.05 11.50 -12.25
C PRO A 492 6.48 11.87 -11.86
N ARG A 493 6.61 12.73 -10.85
CA ARG A 493 7.89 13.21 -10.34
C ARG A 493 8.09 12.83 -8.87
N GLN A 494 7.67 13.69 -7.95
CA GLN A 494 7.90 13.49 -6.52
C GLN A 494 6.62 12.99 -5.85
N LEU A 495 6.74 11.97 -5.00
CA LEU A 495 5.67 11.55 -4.12
C LEU A 495 5.39 12.65 -3.07
N VAL A 496 4.18 13.21 -3.09
CA VAL A 496 3.68 14.22 -2.14
C VAL A 496 3.03 13.57 -0.93
N PHE A 497 2.33 12.46 -1.16
CA PHE A 497 1.60 11.73 -0.14
C PHE A 497 1.35 10.31 -0.61
N ALA A 498 1.47 9.34 0.30
CA ALA A 498 0.84 8.04 0.12
C ALA A 498 0.33 7.48 1.46
N ASP A 499 -0.68 6.63 1.39
CA ASP A 499 -1.25 5.91 2.52
C ASP A 499 -1.87 4.58 2.05
N HIS A 500 -1.57 3.51 2.78
CA HIS A 500 -2.04 2.15 2.53
C HIS A 500 -3.01 1.68 3.62
N PHE A 501 -3.35 2.55 4.58
CA PHE A 501 -4.25 2.29 5.70
C PHE A 501 -3.94 1.04 6.52
N SER A 502 -2.72 0.50 6.40
CA SER A 502 -2.21 -0.56 7.26
C SER A 502 -2.23 -0.13 8.72
N ASP A 503 -2.53 -1.07 9.61
CA ASP A 503 -2.61 -0.80 11.04
C ASP A 503 -1.28 -0.23 11.56
N GLY A 504 -1.35 0.86 12.34
CA GLY A 504 -0.18 1.60 12.81
C GLY A 504 0.50 2.51 11.77
N GLN A 505 0.08 2.47 10.50
CA GLN A 505 0.67 3.22 9.38
C GLN A 505 -0.29 4.24 8.75
N ILE A 506 -1.39 4.57 9.44
CA ILE A 506 -2.38 5.53 8.95
C ILE A 506 -1.86 6.94 9.19
N SER A 507 -1.83 7.77 8.14
CA SER A 507 -1.36 9.13 8.25
C SER A 507 -2.23 9.97 9.22
N PRO A 508 -1.62 10.74 10.15
CA PRO A 508 -2.36 11.65 11.01
C PRO A 508 -3.00 12.83 10.24
N ARG A 509 -2.67 12.99 8.95
CA ARG A 509 -3.23 14.03 8.06
C ARG A 509 -4.69 13.78 7.68
N TRP A 510 -5.18 12.55 7.86
CA TRP A 510 -6.59 12.22 7.64
C TRP A 510 -7.48 12.75 8.77
N PHE A 511 -8.57 13.40 8.39
CA PHE A 511 -9.58 13.90 9.32
C PHE A 511 -10.75 12.93 9.44
N PHE A 512 -10.60 11.92 10.29
CA PHE A 512 -11.65 10.97 10.63
C PHE A 512 -12.82 11.65 11.36
N ASN A 513 -14.03 11.16 11.08
CA ASN A 513 -15.27 11.48 11.78
C ASN A 513 -16.03 10.15 12.00
N LYS A 514 -17.15 10.17 12.76
CA LYS A 514 -17.96 8.97 13.04
C LYS A 514 -18.34 8.08 11.84
N ASP A 515 -18.28 8.64 10.63
CA ASP A 515 -18.76 8.01 9.42
C ASP A 515 -17.64 7.26 8.67
N TRP A 516 -16.37 7.44 9.04
CA TRP A 516 -15.22 6.83 8.38
C TRP A 516 -14.30 6.18 9.39
N SER A 517 -13.70 5.06 9.02
CA SER A 517 -12.75 4.33 9.86
C SER A 517 -11.83 3.48 9.01
N VAL A 518 -10.76 2.96 9.59
CA VAL A 518 -9.96 1.91 8.97
C VAL A 518 -10.42 0.57 9.49
N GLU A 519 -10.77 -0.34 8.58
CA GLU A 519 -11.24 -1.70 8.86
C GLU A 519 -10.55 -2.65 7.88
N ASN A 520 -9.90 -3.70 8.41
CA ASN A 520 -9.11 -4.65 7.61
C ASN A 520 -8.15 -3.94 6.66
N GLU A 521 -7.38 -2.97 7.19
CA GLU A 521 -6.39 -2.19 6.44
C GLU A 521 -6.94 -1.37 5.28
N THR A 522 -8.23 -1.05 5.31
CA THR A 522 -8.86 -0.24 4.27
C THR A 522 -9.63 0.91 4.88
N LEU A 523 -9.52 2.09 4.28
CA LEU A 523 -10.36 3.22 4.64
C LEU A 523 -11.80 2.93 4.21
N THR A 524 -12.67 2.72 5.19
CA THR A 524 -14.03 2.26 5.01
C THR A 524 -15.04 3.32 5.45
N ARG A 525 -16.07 3.53 4.63
CA ARG A 525 -17.27 4.29 4.99
C ARG A 525 -18.22 3.40 5.81
N SER A 526 -18.61 3.85 6.99
CA SER A 526 -19.60 3.15 7.84
C SER A 526 -20.99 3.08 7.19
N ARG A 527 -21.70 1.97 7.38
CA ARG A 527 -23.09 1.78 6.93
C ARG A 527 -24.12 2.57 7.76
N ALA A 528 -23.76 3.03 8.96
CA ALA A 528 -24.71 3.63 9.90
C ALA A 528 -25.14 5.08 9.53
N GLY A 529 -24.51 5.70 8.53
CA GLY A 529 -24.81 7.07 8.14
C GLY A 529 -25.98 7.19 7.15
N THR A 530 -26.82 8.21 7.31
CA THR A 530 -28.02 8.41 6.49
C THR A 530 -27.82 9.33 5.27
N GLY A 531 -26.64 9.90 5.09
CA GLY A 531 -26.33 10.82 4.00
C GLY A 531 -24.86 10.88 3.64
N SER A 532 -24.55 11.72 2.65
CA SER A 532 -23.21 11.78 2.09
C SER A 532 -22.22 12.48 3.01
N THR A 533 -21.06 11.87 3.22
CA THR A 533 -20.03 12.38 4.13
C THR A 533 -18.66 12.34 3.46
N ARG A 534 -17.74 13.13 4.00
CA ARG A 534 -16.38 13.27 3.48
C ARG A 534 -15.36 12.91 4.54
N ILE A 535 -14.24 12.38 4.08
CA ILE A 535 -12.99 12.32 4.83
C ILE A 535 -11.95 13.17 4.10
N PHE A 536 -11.36 14.12 4.82
CA PHE A 536 -10.42 15.09 4.25
C PHE A 536 -8.99 14.72 4.58
N LEU A 537 -8.10 14.87 3.60
CA LEU A 537 -6.66 14.85 3.77
C LEU A 537 -6.13 16.30 3.80
N LYS A 538 -5.52 16.67 4.92
CA LYS A 538 -4.96 18.02 5.14
C LYS A 538 -3.57 18.18 4.55
N ASP A 539 -3.15 19.44 4.42
CA ASP A 539 -1.80 19.86 4.04
C ASP A 539 -1.34 19.33 2.69
N THR A 540 -2.28 19.14 1.76
CA THR A 540 -1.99 18.73 0.39
C THR A 540 -1.89 19.97 -0.48
N LYS A 541 -0.70 20.26 -1.02
CA LYS A 541 -0.50 21.36 -1.97
C LYS A 541 0.03 20.81 -3.29
N PHE A 542 -0.75 20.95 -4.35
CA PHE A 542 -0.36 20.51 -5.69
C PHE A 542 -1.18 21.21 -6.79
N THR A 543 -0.58 21.38 -7.96
CA THR A 543 -1.23 21.92 -9.16
C THR A 543 -1.26 20.82 -10.21
N ASP A 544 -0.11 20.59 -10.87
CA ASP A 544 0.11 19.46 -11.75
C ASP A 544 0.41 18.22 -10.90
N ALA A 545 -0.44 17.20 -11.01
CA ALA A 545 -0.35 16.04 -10.14
C ALA A 545 -0.96 14.79 -10.77
N LEU A 546 -0.39 13.65 -10.42
CA LEU A 546 -1.04 12.35 -10.60
C LEU A 546 -1.56 11.90 -9.24
N ILE A 547 -2.85 11.57 -9.17
CA ILE A 547 -3.47 10.93 -8.03
C ILE A 547 -3.84 9.52 -8.43
N ARG A 548 -3.46 8.54 -7.61
CA ARG A 548 -3.87 7.15 -7.75
C ARG A 548 -4.51 6.69 -6.45
N PHE A 549 -5.54 5.88 -6.53
CA PHE A 549 -6.12 5.22 -5.38
C PHE A 549 -6.87 3.97 -5.84
N ASP A 550 -6.92 3.01 -4.94
CA ASP A 550 -7.71 1.81 -5.12
C ASP A 550 -9.05 1.98 -4.41
N PHE A 551 -10.11 1.46 -5.00
CA PHE A 551 -11.45 1.56 -4.43
C PHE A 551 -12.29 0.32 -4.70
N ARG A 552 -13.28 0.14 -3.83
CA ARG A 552 -14.36 -0.82 -3.97
C ARG A 552 -15.68 -0.12 -3.68
N LEU A 553 -16.66 -0.28 -4.57
CA LEU A 553 -17.94 0.43 -4.45
C LEU A 553 -18.77 -0.05 -3.26
N GLY A 554 -18.78 -1.37 -3.01
CA GLY A 554 -19.77 -1.96 -2.12
C GLY A 554 -21.20 -1.58 -2.55
N ASP A 555 -22.03 -1.16 -1.61
CA ASP A 555 -23.40 -0.69 -1.84
C ASP A 555 -23.52 0.83 -2.10
N ALA A 556 -22.40 1.54 -2.28
CA ALA A 556 -22.41 2.96 -2.60
C ALA A 556 -22.98 3.22 -4.01
N LYS A 557 -23.80 4.27 -4.15
CA LYS A 557 -24.33 4.67 -5.47
C LYS A 557 -23.46 5.71 -6.13
N ASP A 558 -22.65 6.42 -5.36
CA ASP A 558 -21.75 7.46 -5.85
C ASP A 558 -20.58 7.64 -4.87
N ILE A 559 -19.39 7.21 -5.31
CA ILE A 559 -18.13 7.58 -4.68
C ILE A 559 -17.59 8.80 -5.41
N ARG A 560 -17.02 9.75 -4.66
CA ARG A 560 -16.40 10.94 -5.24
C ARG A 560 -15.02 11.18 -4.70
N LEU A 561 -14.11 11.53 -5.60
CA LEU A 561 -12.86 12.18 -5.26
C LEU A 561 -13.04 13.68 -5.45
N VAL A 562 -12.71 14.45 -4.41
CA VAL A 562 -12.92 15.90 -4.38
C VAL A 562 -11.57 16.57 -4.12
N THR A 563 -11.18 17.50 -4.98
CA THR A 563 -10.04 18.40 -4.74
C THR A 563 -10.50 19.85 -4.70
N GLY A 564 -9.78 20.71 -3.97
CA GLY A 564 -10.18 22.11 -3.88
C GLY A 564 -9.25 23.04 -3.13
N THR A 565 -9.69 24.29 -2.96
CA THR A 565 -8.93 25.41 -2.38
C THR A 565 -9.83 26.25 -1.48
N GLY A 566 -9.34 26.77 -0.36
CA GLY A 566 -10.09 27.74 0.47
C GLY A 566 -11.47 27.24 0.96
N GLY A 567 -11.67 25.93 1.10
CA GLY A 567 -12.96 25.34 1.48
C GLY A 567 -13.98 25.18 0.35
N HIS A 568 -13.58 25.45 -0.89
CA HIS A 568 -14.37 25.25 -2.11
C HIS A 568 -13.75 24.14 -2.96
N TYR A 569 -14.56 23.36 -3.67
CA TYR A 569 -14.03 22.32 -4.55
C TYR A 569 -13.64 22.95 -5.89
N ASN A 570 -12.65 22.38 -6.58
CA ASN A 570 -12.22 22.79 -7.92
C ASN A 570 -12.66 21.74 -8.95
N SER A 571 -12.42 20.46 -8.62
CA SER A 571 -12.78 19.32 -9.45
C SER A 571 -13.28 18.15 -8.61
N VAL A 572 -14.21 17.40 -9.19
CA VAL A 572 -14.82 16.21 -8.60
C VAL A 572 -14.84 15.11 -9.64
N ILE A 573 -14.35 13.92 -9.29
CA ILE A 573 -14.55 12.70 -10.07
C ILE A 573 -15.67 11.93 -9.40
N HIS A 574 -16.72 11.63 -10.15
CA HIS A 574 -17.83 10.79 -9.73
C HIS A 574 -17.64 9.38 -10.26
N ILE A 575 -17.83 8.39 -9.40
CA ILE A 575 -17.74 6.96 -9.73
C ILE A 575 -19.04 6.33 -9.27
N ARG A 576 -19.80 5.83 -10.24
CA ARG A 576 -21.10 5.17 -10.06
C ARG A 576 -21.03 3.74 -10.58
N PRO A 577 -21.99 2.87 -10.21
CA PRO A 577 -21.96 1.45 -10.62
C PRO A 577 -21.83 1.21 -12.14
N ASP A 578 -22.33 2.12 -12.96
CA ASP A 578 -22.44 1.97 -14.43
C ASP A 578 -21.57 2.95 -15.23
N HIS A 579 -20.96 3.96 -14.59
CA HIS A 579 -20.12 4.96 -15.26
C HIS A 579 -19.31 5.82 -14.28
N PHE A 580 -18.36 6.58 -14.83
CA PHE A 580 -17.67 7.65 -14.10
C PHE A 580 -17.52 8.91 -14.96
N PHE A 581 -17.44 10.08 -14.33
CA PHE A 581 -17.33 11.38 -15.00
C PHE A 581 -16.62 12.42 -14.16
N ALA A 582 -16.18 13.50 -14.80
CA ALA A 582 -15.55 14.64 -14.15
C ALA A 582 -16.50 15.84 -14.10
N GLN A 583 -16.45 16.59 -13.01
CA GLN A 583 -17.22 17.82 -12.83
C GLN A 583 -16.33 18.89 -12.21
N THR A 584 -16.30 20.08 -12.81
CA THR A 584 -15.70 21.25 -12.18
C THR A 584 -16.73 22.03 -11.38
N ALA A 585 -16.23 22.78 -10.41
CA ALA A 585 -17.03 23.44 -9.40
C ALA A 585 -17.33 24.90 -9.72
N LYS A 586 -18.25 25.48 -8.95
CA LYS A 586 -18.36 26.93 -8.84
C LYS A 586 -17.19 27.49 -8.03
N ASP A 587 -16.45 28.42 -8.63
CA ASP A 587 -15.46 29.24 -7.97
C ASP A 587 -16.16 30.45 -7.32
N PRO A 588 -16.14 30.60 -5.99
CA PRO A 588 -16.79 31.74 -5.35
C PRO A 588 -16.00 33.03 -5.49
N ASP A 589 -14.70 32.93 -5.77
CA ASP A 589 -13.79 34.07 -5.90
C ASP A 589 -13.47 34.39 -7.38
N GLY A 590 -14.09 33.68 -8.33
CA GLY A 590 -13.84 33.83 -9.75
C GLY A 590 -15.09 33.65 -10.61
N PRO A 591 -14.97 33.73 -11.95
CA PRO A 591 -16.12 33.76 -12.85
C PRO A 591 -16.70 32.36 -13.16
N HIS A 592 -16.15 31.29 -12.60
CA HIS A 592 -16.44 29.92 -13.02
C HIS A 592 -17.62 29.28 -12.29
N PHE A 593 -18.49 28.61 -13.04
CA PHE A 593 -19.61 27.81 -12.58
C PHE A 593 -19.34 26.31 -12.70
N SER A 594 -20.26 25.51 -12.17
CA SER A 594 -20.13 24.07 -12.29
C SER A 594 -20.31 23.64 -13.74
N TYR A 595 -19.40 22.80 -14.22
CA TYR A 595 -19.42 22.26 -15.57
C TYR A 595 -19.24 20.75 -15.51
N ARG A 596 -20.09 19.99 -16.19
CA ARG A 596 -19.95 18.55 -16.31
C ARG A 596 -19.16 18.22 -17.57
N HIS A 597 -18.01 17.60 -17.36
CA HIS A 597 -17.08 17.17 -18.40
C HIS A 597 -17.38 15.72 -18.80
N GLY A 598 -16.54 15.15 -19.66
CA GLY A 598 -16.73 13.83 -20.25
C GLY A 598 -17.15 12.73 -19.27
N GLU A 599 -17.73 11.67 -19.82
CA GLU A 599 -18.30 10.56 -19.07
C GLU A 599 -18.00 9.26 -19.81
N CYS A 600 -17.65 8.23 -19.04
CA CYS A 600 -17.27 6.92 -19.54
C CYS A 600 -18.14 5.85 -18.91
N ALA A 601 -18.87 5.10 -19.73
CA ALA A 601 -19.62 3.91 -19.32
C ALA A 601 -18.64 2.82 -18.88
N PHE A 602 -18.89 2.24 -17.70
CA PHE A 602 -18.13 1.11 -17.17
C PHE A 602 -18.93 0.43 -16.06
N GLN A 603 -19.14 -0.89 -16.18
CA GLN A 603 -19.89 -1.65 -15.18
C GLN A 603 -18.95 -2.14 -14.07
N PHE A 604 -18.95 -1.43 -12.95
CA PHE A 604 -18.17 -1.82 -11.78
C PHE A 604 -18.85 -2.95 -11.03
N ASN A 605 -18.07 -3.98 -10.66
CA ASN A 605 -18.50 -5.00 -9.71
C ASN A 605 -18.34 -4.44 -8.28
N PRO A 606 -19.42 -4.36 -7.48
CA PRO A 606 -19.40 -3.88 -6.10
C PRO A 606 -18.31 -4.44 -5.21
N GLU A 607 -17.94 -5.71 -5.40
CA GLU A 607 -17.02 -6.45 -4.52
C GLU A 607 -15.58 -6.51 -5.05
N GLN A 608 -15.33 -5.96 -6.24
CA GLN A 608 -14.01 -5.99 -6.87
C GLN A 608 -13.23 -4.71 -6.59
N TRP A 609 -11.91 -4.85 -6.43
CA TRP A 609 -10.98 -3.73 -6.37
C TRP A 609 -10.68 -3.17 -7.76
N TYR A 610 -10.67 -1.85 -7.86
CA TYR A 610 -10.28 -1.10 -9.06
C TYR A 610 -9.26 -0.04 -8.68
N SER A 611 -8.30 0.22 -9.58
CA SER A 611 -7.38 1.34 -9.48
C SER A 611 -7.86 2.48 -10.36
N MET A 612 -7.99 3.69 -9.80
CA MET A 612 -8.29 4.91 -10.55
C MET A 612 -7.04 5.78 -10.60
N THR A 613 -6.66 6.20 -11.81
CA THR A 613 -5.60 7.19 -12.04
C THR A 613 -6.23 8.51 -12.50
N ILE A 614 -5.87 9.61 -11.87
CA ILE A 614 -6.30 10.96 -12.22
C ILE A 614 -5.08 11.84 -12.43
N GLU A 615 -5.00 12.46 -13.59
CA GLU A 615 -3.90 13.31 -14.00
C GLU A 615 -4.39 14.74 -14.18
N PHE A 616 -3.71 15.67 -13.53
CA PHE A 616 -3.90 17.12 -13.66
C PHE A 616 -2.67 17.72 -14.34
N LEU A 617 -2.90 18.42 -15.45
CA LEU A 617 -1.84 19.17 -16.14
C LEU A 617 -2.43 20.48 -16.66
N ALA A 618 -1.98 21.61 -16.11
CA ALA A 618 -2.52 22.93 -16.39
C ALA A 618 -4.06 22.97 -16.27
N ASP A 619 -4.78 23.37 -17.33
CA ASP A 619 -6.23 23.48 -17.36
C ASP A 619 -6.95 22.16 -17.70
N GLU A 620 -6.25 21.01 -17.62
CA GLU A 620 -6.77 19.72 -18.02
C GLU A 620 -6.73 18.65 -16.94
N LEU A 621 -7.71 17.75 -17.04
CA LEU A 621 -7.87 16.60 -16.20
C LEU A 621 -8.17 15.37 -17.05
N VAL A 622 -7.46 14.28 -16.78
CA VAL A 622 -7.75 12.94 -17.32
C VAL A 622 -7.97 11.98 -16.17
N ALA A 623 -9.12 11.30 -16.10
CA ALA A 623 -9.40 10.27 -15.12
C ALA A 623 -9.64 8.94 -15.85
N HIS A 624 -9.03 7.85 -15.38
CA HIS A 624 -9.08 6.56 -16.08
C HIS A 624 -8.82 5.39 -15.15
N ILE A 625 -9.45 4.26 -15.48
CA ILE A 625 -9.31 2.98 -14.75
C ILE A 625 -8.48 1.96 -15.56
N ASP A 626 -8.39 2.13 -16.88
CA ASP A 626 -7.55 1.36 -17.78
C ASP A 626 -7.21 2.19 -19.04
N SER A 627 -6.54 1.57 -20.01
CA SER A 627 -6.07 2.24 -21.23
C SER A 627 -7.18 2.64 -22.22
N THR A 628 -8.43 2.20 -21.99
CA THR A 628 -9.59 2.39 -22.87
C THR A 628 -10.75 3.14 -22.22
N HIS A 629 -10.92 3.05 -20.91
CA HIS A 629 -11.96 3.74 -20.15
C HIS A 629 -11.42 5.03 -19.55
N ILE A 630 -11.68 6.14 -20.24
CA ILE A 630 -11.06 7.44 -19.96
C ILE A 630 -12.14 8.53 -19.94
N VAL A 631 -11.99 9.46 -18.99
CA VAL A 631 -12.71 10.73 -18.93
C VAL A 631 -11.70 11.86 -19.12
N HIS A 632 -12.02 12.79 -20.03
CA HIS A 632 -11.25 14.01 -20.25
C HIS A 632 -12.08 15.24 -19.87
N ALA A 633 -11.43 16.22 -19.25
CA ALA A 633 -11.99 17.50 -18.87
C ALA A 633 -10.98 18.61 -19.16
N LYS A 634 -11.49 19.76 -19.62
CA LYS A 634 -10.70 20.97 -19.84
C LYS A 634 -11.44 22.18 -19.31
N HIS A 635 -10.85 22.90 -18.37
CA HIS A 635 -11.46 24.04 -17.71
C HIS A 635 -10.42 24.88 -16.94
N PRO A 636 -10.43 26.22 -17.04
CA PRO A 636 -9.42 27.07 -16.37
C PRO A 636 -9.27 26.84 -14.86
N ILE A 637 -10.38 26.55 -14.16
CA ILE A 637 -10.37 26.23 -12.72
C ILE A 637 -9.49 25.02 -12.34
N ILE A 638 -9.18 24.13 -13.29
CA ILE A 638 -8.33 22.95 -13.06
C ILE A 638 -6.87 23.36 -12.81
N ASP A 639 -6.42 24.49 -13.35
CA ASP A 639 -5.06 25.02 -13.18
C ASP A 639 -4.82 25.68 -11.81
N LYS A 640 -5.85 25.74 -10.96
CA LYS A 640 -5.70 26.27 -9.60
C LYS A 640 -4.93 25.29 -8.72
N GLN A 641 -4.02 25.82 -7.91
CA GLN A 641 -3.38 25.08 -6.83
C GLN A 641 -4.44 24.54 -5.85
N ARG A 642 -4.43 23.23 -5.62
CA ARG A 642 -5.29 22.54 -4.65
C ARG A 642 -4.63 22.57 -3.28
N GLN A 643 -5.44 22.76 -2.24
CA GLN A 643 -5.05 22.81 -0.82
C GLN A 643 -5.66 21.67 0.01
N TYR A 644 -6.64 20.94 -0.54
CA TYR A 644 -7.18 19.74 0.09
C TYR A 644 -7.58 18.68 -0.94
N PHE A 645 -7.61 17.46 -0.42
CA PHE A 645 -8.11 16.25 -1.06
C PHE A 645 -9.17 15.62 -0.14
N ALA A 646 -10.21 15.01 -0.70
CA ALA A 646 -11.19 14.27 0.09
C ALA A 646 -11.84 13.15 -0.71
N PHE A 647 -12.15 12.04 -0.04
CA PHE A 647 -13.16 11.11 -0.51
C PHE A 647 -14.53 11.50 0.03
N GLN A 648 -15.55 11.26 -0.79
CA GLN A 648 -16.95 11.41 -0.43
C GLN A 648 -17.69 10.13 -0.84
N SER A 649 -18.59 9.65 0.00
CA SER A 649 -19.53 8.57 -0.36
C SER A 649 -20.93 8.96 0.12
N ASP A 650 -21.97 8.57 -0.61
CA ASP A 650 -23.36 8.89 -0.31
C ASP A 650 -23.96 7.99 0.78
N ARG A 651 -23.77 6.67 0.67
CA ARG A 651 -24.07 5.61 1.66
C ARG A 651 -23.18 4.39 1.38
N GLY A 652 -23.21 3.41 2.28
CA GLY A 652 -22.64 2.09 2.01
C GLY A 652 -21.17 1.91 2.41
N ALA A 653 -20.73 0.64 2.40
CA ALA A 653 -19.39 0.19 2.76
C ALA A 653 -18.39 0.40 1.61
N ALA A 654 -18.35 1.62 1.07
CA ALA A 654 -17.31 2.03 0.14
C ALA A 654 -15.94 1.94 0.82
N GLN A 655 -14.96 1.39 0.12
CA GLN A 655 -13.60 1.20 0.64
C GLN A 655 -12.56 1.81 -0.28
N PHE A 656 -11.49 2.28 0.32
CA PHE A 656 -10.36 2.92 -0.34
C PHE A 656 -9.05 2.39 0.22
N ASP A 657 -8.05 2.31 -0.63
CA ASP A 657 -6.71 1.85 -0.30
C ASP A 657 -5.66 2.47 -1.25
N ASN A 658 -4.37 2.34 -0.93
CA ASN A 658 -3.23 2.70 -1.77
C ASN A 658 -3.37 4.09 -2.41
N VAL A 659 -3.68 5.08 -1.57
CA VAL A 659 -3.83 6.46 -2.01
C VAL A 659 -2.44 7.01 -2.24
N GLN A 660 -2.18 7.55 -3.42
CA GLN A 660 -0.90 8.13 -3.81
C GLN A 660 -1.14 9.46 -4.53
N ILE A 661 -0.35 10.47 -4.20
CA ILE A 661 -0.34 11.78 -4.85
C ILE A 661 1.10 12.09 -5.24
N PHE A 662 1.34 12.26 -6.53
CA PHE A 662 2.63 12.67 -7.08
C PHE A 662 2.52 14.05 -7.69
N THR A 663 3.57 14.86 -7.60
CA THR A 663 3.71 16.01 -8.49
C THR A 663 3.93 15.52 -9.93
N GLY A 664 3.48 16.31 -10.90
CA GLY A 664 3.60 16.00 -12.32
C GLY A 664 4.45 17.01 -13.07
N SER A 665 4.99 16.58 -14.21
CA SER A 665 5.47 17.48 -15.26
C SER A 665 4.93 17.05 -16.61
N LYS A 666 4.85 17.97 -17.57
CA LYS A 666 4.53 17.64 -18.97
C LYS A 666 5.44 16.53 -19.52
N ARG A 667 4.87 15.54 -20.20
CA ARG A 667 5.64 14.51 -20.93
C ARG A 667 6.16 15.06 -22.25
N SER A 668 7.26 14.49 -22.74
CA SER A 668 7.81 14.83 -24.06
C SER A 668 6.83 14.58 -25.21
N ASN A 669 5.94 13.59 -25.07
CA ASN A 669 4.95 13.19 -26.06
C ASN A 669 3.50 13.58 -25.70
N THR A 670 3.28 14.50 -24.75
CA THR A 670 1.93 14.92 -24.34
C THR A 670 1.08 15.40 -25.53
N GLU A 671 1.64 16.25 -26.40
CA GLU A 671 0.87 16.81 -27.52
C GLU A 671 0.51 15.76 -28.58
N SER A 672 1.39 14.79 -28.84
CA SER A 672 1.11 13.70 -29.78
C SER A 672 0.10 12.69 -29.23
N ASN A 673 0.00 12.55 -27.89
CA ASN A 673 -0.94 11.63 -27.26
C ASN A 673 -2.35 12.20 -27.10
N ARG A 674 -2.48 13.53 -27.08
CA ARG A 674 -3.75 14.24 -26.87
C ARG A 674 -4.88 13.80 -27.82
N PRO A 675 -4.68 13.69 -29.15
CA PRO A 675 -5.73 13.17 -30.05
C PRO A 675 -6.19 11.76 -29.69
N THR A 676 -5.26 10.89 -29.30
CA THR A 676 -5.55 9.51 -28.87
C THR A 676 -6.35 9.48 -27.58
N ILE A 677 -6.01 10.33 -26.61
CA ILE A 677 -6.75 10.48 -25.35
C ILE A 677 -8.20 10.92 -25.64
N LEU A 678 -8.38 11.94 -26.48
CA LEU A 678 -9.70 12.45 -26.86
C LEU A 678 -10.53 11.40 -27.62
N ALA A 679 -9.90 10.65 -28.54
CA ALA A 679 -10.58 9.58 -29.27
C ALA A 679 -11.05 8.47 -28.32
N ARG A 680 -10.21 8.07 -27.36
CA ARG A 680 -10.55 7.04 -26.36
C ARG A 680 -11.60 7.51 -25.37
N ALA A 681 -11.56 8.77 -24.93
CA ALA A 681 -12.55 9.35 -24.02
C ALA A 681 -13.98 9.34 -24.59
N ASN A 682 -14.13 9.34 -25.91
CA ASN A 682 -15.43 9.27 -26.58
C ASN A 682 -15.88 7.84 -26.94
N ARG A 683 -15.09 6.80 -26.60
CA ARG A 683 -15.33 5.42 -27.03
C ARG A 683 -16.48 4.74 -26.29
N HIS A 684 -16.73 5.12 -25.04
CA HIS A 684 -17.69 4.47 -24.14
C HIS A 684 -18.75 5.46 -23.65
N PRO A 685 -19.66 5.94 -24.53
CA PRO A 685 -20.66 6.92 -24.14
C PRO A 685 -21.74 6.31 -23.23
N VAL A 686 -22.19 7.08 -22.24
CA VAL A 686 -23.36 6.73 -21.42
C VAL A 686 -24.64 7.18 -22.11
N LEU A 687 -25.56 6.24 -22.30
CA LEU A 687 -26.90 6.50 -22.83
C LEU A 687 -27.70 7.35 -21.84
N LYS A 688 -28.32 8.43 -22.35
CA LYS A 688 -29.10 9.38 -21.56
C LYS A 688 -30.46 9.60 -22.18
N THR A 689 -31.49 9.70 -21.34
CA THR A 689 -32.80 10.19 -21.75
C THR A 689 -32.73 11.63 -22.25
N LEU A 690 -33.73 12.05 -23.04
CA LEU A 690 -33.83 13.45 -23.49
C LEU A 690 -33.81 14.45 -22.33
N GLN A 691 -34.49 14.11 -21.23
CA GLN A 691 -34.54 14.94 -20.04
C GLN A 691 -33.17 15.11 -19.38
N GLU A 692 -32.39 14.02 -19.28
CA GLU A 692 -31.04 14.07 -18.72
C GLU A 692 -30.06 14.85 -19.61
N GLN A 693 -30.16 14.67 -20.93
CA GLN A 693 -29.38 15.45 -21.90
C GLN A 693 -29.69 16.95 -21.73
N PHE A 694 -30.97 17.32 -21.68
CA PHE A 694 -31.38 18.70 -21.48
C PHE A 694 -30.89 19.28 -20.15
N THR A 695 -31.04 18.52 -19.05
CA THR A 695 -30.58 18.98 -17.74
C THR A 695 -29.06 19.19 -17.70
N LEU A 696 -28.28 18.30 -18.33
CA LEU A 696 -26.83 18.44 -18.42
C LEU A 696 -26.44 19.64 -19.28
N GLU A 697 -27.03 19.75 -20.47
CA GLU A 697 -26.70 20.83 -21.41
C GLU A 697 -27.06 22.19 -20.82
N LYS A 698 -28.17 22.27 -20.07
CA LYS A 698 -28.57 23.49 -19.37
C LYS A 698 -27.52 23.97 -18.37
N VAL A 699 -26.88 23.05 -17.65
CA VAL A 699 -25.80 23.39 -16.70
C VAL A 699 -24.57 23.87 -17.46
N ASN A 700 -24.19 23.19 -18.54
CA ASN A 700 -22.99 23.53 -19.31
C ASN A 700 -23.15 24.85 -20.10
N ALA A 701 -24.33 25.08 -20.70
CA ALA A 701 -24.68 26.32 -21.38
C ALA A 701 -24.60 27.53 -20.44
N HIS A 702 -24.97 27.36 -19.16
CA HIS A 702 -24.88 28.43 -18.16
C HIS A 702 -23.45 28.95 -18.02
N GLU A 703 -22.46 28.05 -17.87
CA GLU A 703 -21.05 28.42 -17.78
C GLU A 703 -20.55 29.02 -19.11
N ARG A 704 -20.82 28.38 -20.25
CA ARG A 704 -20.34 28.86 -21.56
C ARG A 704 -20.83 30.26 -21.88
N LEU A 705 -22.12 30.53 -21.70
CA LEU A 705 -22.69 31.86 -21.93
C LEU A 705 -22.18 32.85 -20.88
N PHE A 706 -22.02 32.46 -19.62
CA PHE A 706 -21.47 33.37 -18.62
C PHE A 706 -20.03 33.79 -18.94
N GLN A 707 -19.18 32.89 -19.45
CA GLN A 707 -17.82 33.28 -19.83
C GLN A 707 -17.79 34.18 -21.07
N ASN A 708 -18.61 33.87 -22.08
CA ASN A 708 -18.42 34.39 -23.43
C ASN A 708 -19.46 35.45 -23.86
N ASP A 709 -20.60 35.55 -23.18
CA ASP A 709 -21.70 36.45 -23.54
C ASP A 709 -21.89 37.58 -22.49
N PRO A 710 -21.58 38.84 -22.84
CA PRO A 710 -21.80 39.99 -21.96
C PRO A 710 -23.26 40.23 -21.56
N GLU A 711 -24.22 39.99 -22.46
CA GLU A 711 -25.65 40.16 -22.19
C GLU A 711 -26.16 39.10 -21.23
N TYR A 712 -25.74 37.84 -21.40
CA TYR A 712 -26.05 36.79 -20.44
C TYR A 712 -25.49 37.11 -19.05
N ARG A 713 -24.24 37.61 -18.97
CA ARG A 713 -23.64 38.09 -17.72
C ARG A 713 -24.43 39.23 -17.09
N ARG A 714 -24.93 40.18 -17.88
CA ARG A 714 -25.78 41.27 -17.41
C ARG A 714 -27.07 40.72 -16.77
N LEU A 715 -27.75 39.79 -17.45
CA LEU A 715 -28.97 39.13 -16.94
C LEU A 715 -28.68 38.33 -15.65
N PHE A 716 -27.57 37.60 -15.61
CA PHE A 716 -27.11 36.90 -14.41
C PHE A 716 -26.86 37.87 -13.25
N ASN A 717 -26.13 38.96 -13.49
CA ASN A 717 -25.80 39.93 -12.47
C ASN A 717 -27.05 40.65 -11.96
N GLU A 718 -28.04 40.89 -12.82
CA GLU A 718 -29.33 41.44 -12.40
C GLU A 718 -30.09 40.47 -11.48
N VAL A 719 -30.12 39.18 -11.83
CA VAL A 719 -30.65 38.12 -10.97
C VAL A 719 -29.93 38.09 -9.61
N ALA A 720 -28.60 38.10 -9.60
CA ALA A 720 -27.79 38.08 -8.39
C ALA A 720 -27.98 39.35 -7.54
N ARG A 721 -28.10 40.52 -8.18
CA ARG A 721 -28.38 41.81 -7.53
C ARG A 721 -29.74 41.79 -6.84
N LEU A 722 -30.77 41.29 -7.52
CA LEU A 722 -32.11 41.14 -6.95
C LEU A 722 -32.16 40.08 -5.83
N ASP A 723 -31.37 39.00 -5.94
CA ASP A 723 -31.21 38.01 -4.86
C ASP A 723 -30.54 38.59 -3.62
N ARG A 724 -29.57 39.50 -3.79
CA ARG A 724 -28.96 40.24 -2.69
C ARG A 724 -29.97 41.21 -2.07
N GLN A 725 -30.63 42.03 -2.89
CA GLN A 725 -31.59 43.02 -2.45
C GLN A 725 -32.75 42.40 -1.66
N LYS A 726 -33.30 41.27 -2.10
CA LYS A 726 -34.35 40.59 -1.33
C LYS A 726 -33.81 40.03 0.00
N SER A 727 -32.58 39.54 0.03
CA SER A 727 -31.96 38.98 1.24
C SER A 727 -31.60 40.04 2.26
N GLU A 728 -31.21 41.24 1.82
CA GLU A 728 -30.97 42.39 2.69
C GLU A 728 -32.27 42.99 3.23
N ARG A 729 -33.33 43.03 2.41
CA ARG A 729 -34.62 43.62 2.79
C ARG A 729 -35.51 42.70 3.62
N PHE A 730 -35.42 41.39 3.40
CA PHE A 730 -36.21 40.37 4.12
C PHE A 730 -35.31 39.18 4.56
N PRO A 731 -34.31 39.44 5.42
CA PRO A 731 -33.34 38.43 5.85
C PRO A 731 -34.00 37.21 6.52
N GLU A 732 -35.10 37.41 7.25
CA GLU A 732 -35.90 36.38 7.91
C GLU A 732 -36.48 35.33 6.95
N VAL A 733 -36.64 35.67 5.66
CA VAL A 733 -37.14 34.72 4.64
C VAL A 733 -36.02 34.12 3.81
N PHE A 734 -34.99 34.91 3.50
CA PHE A 734 -34.03 34.56 2.44
C PHE A 734 -32.62 34.20 2.91
N LEU A 735 -32.25 34.45 4.17
CA LEU A 735 -30.98 33.96 4.68
C LEU A 735 -30.91 32.43 4.59
N SER A 736 -29.85 31.93 3.97
CA SER A 736 -29.58 30.49 3.91
C SER A 736 -29.36 29.92 5.31
N GLN A 737 -29.64 28.62 5.48
CA GLN A 737 -29.30 27.89 6.72
C GLN A 737 -27.83 28.09 7.09
N LYS A 738 -26.92 28.12 6.10
CA LYS A 738 -25.49 28.37 6.32
C LYS A 738 -25.22 29.76 6.92
N GLN A 739 -25.90 30.80 6.43
CA GLN A 739 -25.77 32.16 6.96
C GLN A 739 -26.31 32.28 8.39
N ILE A 740 -27.45 31.64 8.69
CA ILE A 740 -28.02 31.60 10.04
C ILE A 740 -27.12 30.83 11.00
N LYS A 741 -26.59 29.67 10.58
CA LYS A 741 -25.61 28.92 11.39
C LYS A 741 -24.32 29.71 11.60
N LYS A 742 -23.90 30.53 10.63
CA LYS A 742 -22.75 31.43 10.76
C LYS A 742 -22.99 32.51 11.83
N SER A 743 -24.16 33.16 11.82
CA SER A 743 -24.48 34.16 12.86
C SER A 743 -24.59 33.54 14.24
N ILE A 744 -25.15 32.33 14.37
CA ILE A 744 -25.13 31.55 15.62
C ILE A 744 -23.69 31.24 16.05
N SER A 745 -22.82 30.84 15.12
CA SER A 745 -21.41 30.58 15.42
C SER A 745 -20.66 31.83 15.89
N GLU A 746 -20.92 32.99 15.29
CA GLU A 746 -20.38 34.28 15.72
C GLU A 746 -20.91 34.67 17.11
N MET A 747 -22.20 34.44 17.37
CA MET A 747 -22.81 34.64 18.68
C MET A 747 -22.18 33.74 19.76
N ARG A 748 -21.92 32.45 19.45
CA ARG A 748 -21.20 31.54 20.35
C ARG A 748 -19.79 32.05 20.67
N LYS A 749 -19.05 32.58 19.68
CA LYS A 749 -17.72 33.16 19.89
C LYS A 749 -17.79 34.38 20.81
N LYS A 750 -18.74 35.28 20.55
CA LYS A 750 -18.97 36.49 21.36
C LYS A 750 -19.33 36.15 22.81
N LEU A 751 -20.29 35.24 23.02
CA LEU A 751 -20.67 34.77 24.35
C LEU A 751 -19.51 34.06 25.07
N HIS A 752 -18.68 33.31 24.35
CA HIS A 752 -17.50 32.67 24.95
C HIS A 752 -16.49 33.69 25.49
N SER A 753 -16.33 34.84 24.83
CA SER A 753 -15.43 35.91 25.27
C SER A 753 -16.05 36.82 26.34
N GLU A 754 -17.36 37.06 26.28
CA GLU A 754 -18.01 38.15 27.04
C GLU A 754 -18.92 37.66 28.18
N ASP A 755 -19.41 36.42 28.16
CA ASP A 755 -20.39 35.90 29.12
C ASP A 755 -19.80 34.78 30.01
N PRO A 756 -19.47 35.08 31.28
CA PRO A 756 -18.93 34.10 32.22
C PRO A 756 -19.87 32.91 32.48
N ARG A 757 -21.18 33.15 32.50
CA ARG A 757 -22.19 32.10 32.75
C ARG A 757 -22.26 31.12 31.58
N TYR A 758 -22.18 31.63 30.35
CA TYR A 758 -22.10 30.79 29.16
C TYR A 758 -20.85 29.91 29.19
N LYS A 759 -19.70 30.49 29.53
CA LYS A 759 -18.42 29.77 29.62
C LYS A 759 -18.45 28.68 30.69
N GLU A 760 -19.03 28.95 31.85
CA GLU A 760 -19.19 27.97 32.92
C GLU A 760 -20.06 26.78 32.49
N LEU A 761 -21.25 27.04 31.93
CA LEU A 761 -22.16 26.00 31.46
C LEU A 761 -21.55 25.18 30.30
N LEU A 762 -20.87 25.85 29.36
CA LEU A 762 -20.15 25.18 28.28
C LEU A 762 -19.00 24.29 28.80
N PHE A 763 -18.26 24.75 29.80
CA PHE A 763 -17.21 23.93 30.41
C PHE A 763 -17.76 22.81 31.28
N ALA A 764 -18.96 22.94 31.87
CA ALA A 764 -19.66 21.85 32.51
C ALA A 764 -19.98 20.72 31.51
N THR A 765 -20.48 21.04 30.31
CA THR A 765 -20.74 20.02 29.28
C THR A 765 -19.45 19.37 28.75
N TYR A 766 -18.36 20.12 28.65
CA TYR A 766 -17.04 19.58 28.30
C TYR A 766 -16.44 18.69 29.39
N ARG A 767 -16.68 18.99 30.67
CA ARG A 767 -16.26 18.12 31.78
C ARG A 767 -17.06 16.82 31.79
N ALA A 768 -18.39 16.90 31.63
CA ALA A 768 -19.24 15.71 31.56
C ALA A 768 -18.89 14.81 30.34
N SER A 769 -18.60 15.41 29.18
CA SER A 769 -18.14 14.63 28.01
C SER A 769 -16.79 13.96 28.26
N ARG A 770 -15.83 14.67 28.88
CA ARG A 770 -14.53 14.09 29.23
C ARG A 770 -14.62 12.95 30.23
N GLN A 771 -15.57 12.98 31.17
CA GLN A 771 -15.78 11.87 32.09
C GLN A 771 -16.24 10.60 31.38
N ILE A 772 -17.09 10.75 30.35
CA ILE A 772 -17.47 9.62 29.49
C ILE A 772 -16.24 9.09 28.75
N ASP A 773 -15.46 9.97 28.12
CA ASP A 773 -14.26 9.55 27.37
C ASP A 773 -13.25 8.84 28.30
N GLN A 774 -13.03 9.37 29.52
CA GLN A 774 -12.18 8.74 30.54
C GLN A 774 -12.71 7.38 30.99
N TYR A 775 -14.03 7.24 31.14
CA TYR A 775 -14.64 5.95 31.43
C TYR A 775 -14.39 4.95 30.31
N VAL A 776 -14.54 5.34 29.03
CA VAL A 776 -14.24 4.45 27.90
C VAL A 776 -12.76 4.06 27.87
N ILE A 777 -11.85 5.03 28.04
CA ILE A 777 -10.40 4.78 28.05
C ILE A 777 -9.99 3.88 29.21
N ALA A 778 -10.64 3.98 30.37
CA ALA A 778 -10.39 3.08 31.49
C ALA A 778 -10.78 1.62 31.17
N GLN A 779 -11.77 1.41 30.31
CA GLN A 779 -12.18 0.09 29.84
C GLN A 779 -11.36 -0.40 28.64
N HIS A 780 -10.81 0.52 27.84
CA HIS A 780 -10.00 0.26 26.64
C HIS A 780 -8.71 1.09 26.68
N PRO A 781 -7.72 0.69 27.52
CA PRO A 781 -6.48 1.46 27.71
C PRO A 781 -5.70 1.70 26.41
N GLU A 782 -5.84 0.81 25.42
CA GLU A 782 -5.24 0.92 24.10
C GLU A 782 -5.73 2.15 23.31
N TYR A 783 -6.88 2.74 23.66
CA TYR A 783 -7.34 3.97 23.01
C TYR A 783 -6.54 5.20 23.45
N ALA A 784 -5.84 5.14 24.60
CA ALA A 784 -5.07 6.26 25.12
C ALA A 784 -3.82 6.59 24.28
N SER A 785 -3.23 5.59 23.62
CA SER A 785 -2.01 5.74 22.81
C SER A 785 -2.29 6.15 21.36
N LEU A 786 -3.56 6.17 20.93
CA LEU A 786 -3.94 6.53 19.57
C LEU A 786 -3.79 8.05 19.31
N PRO A 787 -3.45 8.44 18.07
CA PRO A 787 -3.55 9.83 17.63
C PRO A 787 -4.95 10.42 17.93
N ALA A 788 -5.03 11.70 18.31
CA ALA A 788 -6.26 12.32 18.81
C ALA A 788 -7.49 12.19 17.88
N ASN A 789 -7.28 12.17 16.56
CA ASN A 789 -8.33 11.95 15.57
C ASN A 789 -8.87 10.51 15.57
N GLN A 790 -7.98 9.52 15.68
CA GLN A 790 -8.34 8.10 15.76
C GLN A 790 -8.94 7.75 17.12
N GLN A 791 -8.36 8.26 18.21
CA GLN A 791 -8.93 8.13 19.55
C GLN A 791 -10.39 8.61 19.56
N LYS A 792 -10.66 9.79 19.00
CA LYS A 792 -12.02 10.31 18.90
C LYS A 792 -12.97 9.39 18.13
N GLU A 793 -12.51 8.80 17.03
CA GLU A 793 -13.30 7.84 16.24
C GLU A 793 -13.63 6.58 17.04
N ARG A 794 -12.65 5.96 17.72
CA ARG A 794 -12.86 4.79 18.58
C ARG A 794 -13.83 5.08 19.72
N LEU A 795 -13.67 6.24 20.38
CA LEU A 795 -14.58 6.70 21.43
C LEU A 795 -16.02 6.88 20.90
N GLU A 796 -16.20 7.49 19.72
CA GLU A 796 -17.52 7.67 19.11
C GLU A 796 -18.17 6.34 18.71
N LYS A 797 -17.40 5.39 18.17
CA LYS A 797 -17.89 4.03 17.86
C LYS A 797 -18.33 3.28 19.11
N TRP A 798 -17.48 3.26 20.14
CA TRP A 798 -17.80 2.59 21.40
C TRP A 798 -19.05 3.19 22.05
N ASN A 799 -19.14 4.53 22.09
CA ASN A 799 -20.33 5.24 22.55
C ASN A 799 -21.60 4.87 21.76
N THR A 800 -21.47 4.58 20.47
CA THR A 800 -22.62 4.16 19.64
C THR A 800 -23.06 2.75 20.00
N ALA A 801 -22.12 1.80 20.10
CA ALA A 801 -22.41 0.42 20.50
C ALA A 801 -23.06 0.34 21.89
N MET A 802 -22.59 1.14 22.85
CA MET A 802 -23.12 1.16 24.21
C MET A 802 -24.55 1.67 24.31
N ARG A 803 -25.02 2.49 23.37
CA ARG A 803 -26.43 2.95 23.36
C ARG A 803 -27.42 1.83 23.06
N GLU A 804 -26.95 0.75 22.45
CA GLU A 804 -27.75 -0.44 22.13
C GLU A 804 -27.75 -1.47 23.27
N MET A 805 -26.90 -1.27 24.29
CA MET A 805 -26.75 -2.20 25.40
C MET A 805 -27.85 -1.97 26.46
N PRO A 806 -28.43 -3.02 27.07
CA PRO A 806 -29.42 -2.84 28.13
C PRO A 806 -28.86 -2.02 29.30
N ARG A 807 -29.67 -1.09 29.82
CA ARG A 807 -29.25 -0.11 30.85
C ARG A 807 -28.71 -0.78 32.10
N GLU A 808 -29.22 -1.96 32.43
CA GLU A 808 -28.81 -2.76 33.59
C GLU A 808 -27.36 -3.24 33.49
N LYS A 809 -26.86 -3.45 32.27
CA LYS A 809 -25.49 -3.92 32.00
C LYS A 809 -24.46 -2.79 31.89
N ALA A 810 -24.91 -1.54 31.76
CA ALA A 810 -24.07 -0.37 31.51
C ALA A 810 -24.44 0.81 32.43
N LYS A 811 -24.85 0.54 33.66
CA LYS A 811 -25.44 1.54 34.57
C LYS A 811 -24.56 2.79 34.72
N GLU A 812 -23.27 2.61 35.00
CA GLU A 812 -22.31 3.70 35.19
C GLU A 812 -22.17 4.58 33.94
N TYR A 813 -22.14 3.97 32.75
CA TYR A 813 -22.15 4.70 31.48
C TYR A 813 -23.41 5.56 31.33
N TYR A 814 -24.59 4.99 31.59
CA TYR A 814 -25.85 5.71 31.46
C TYR A 814 -25.98 6.83 32.50
N ASP A 815 -25.44 6.67 33.71
CA ASP A 815 -25.40 7.73 34.72
C ASP A 815 -24.55 8.92 34.24
N LEU A 816 -23.40 8.66 33.61
CA LEU A 816 -22.57 9.70 32.99
C LEU A 816 -23.27 10.39 31.80
N ILE A 817 -24.03 9.63 31.00
CA ILE A 817 -24.86 10.19 29.92
C ILE A 817 -25.94 11.11 30.49
N GLU A 818 -26.62 10.73 31.57
CA GLU A 818 -27.62 11.59 32.22
C GLU A 818 -27.00 12.89 32.74
N ILE A 819 -25.80 12.84 33.32
CA ILE A 819 -25.05 14.04 33.73
C ILE A 819 -24.75 14.94 32.53
N LYS A 820 -24.28 14.35 31.42
CA LYS A 820 -24.05 15.10 30.17
C LYS A 820 -25.34 15.71 29.62
N LEU A 821 -26.44 14.96 29.62
CA LEU A 821 -27.74 15.45 29.15
C LEU A 821 -28.28 16.56 30.07
N ALA A 822 -28.14 16.43 31.38
CA ALA A 822 -28.57 17.44 32.34
C ALA A 822 -27.78 18.76 32.18
N THR A 823 -26.45 18.68 32.08
CA THR A 823 -25.60 19.85 31.83
C THR A 823 -25.88 20.48 30.45
N GLN A 824 -26.13 19.66 29.42
CA GLN A 824 -26.51 20.14 28.09
C GLN A 824 -27.88 20.85 28.12
N ARG A 825 -28.88 20.30 28.82
CA ARG A 825 -30.20 20.94 28.99
C ARG A 825 -30.10 22.28 29.71
N GLN A 826 -29.23 22.40 30.72
CA GLN A 826 -29.00 23.68 31.40
C GLN A 826 -28.45 24.73 30.44
N LEU A 827 -27.50 24.36 29.57
CA LEU A 827 -26.94 25.24 28.57
C LEU A 827 -27.97 25.63 27.50
N GLU A 828 -28.74 24.65 27.01
CA GLU A 828 -29.83 24.87 26.03
C GLU A 828 -30.93 25.78 26.58
N THR A 829 -31.30 25.60 27.85
CA THR A 829 -32.32 26.42 28.53
C THR A 829 -31.83 27.86 28.76
N ALA A 830 -30.56 28.04 29.10
CA ALA A 830 -29.99 29.36 29.35
C ALA A 830 -29.75 30.14 28.04
N TYR A 831 -29.49 29.45 26.94
CA TYR A 831 -29.15 30.07 25.64
C TYR A 831 -29.89 29.40 24.46
N PRO A 832 -31.25 29.37 24.46
CA PRO A 832 -32.03 28.64 23.44
C PRO A 832 -31.75 29.13 22.01
N GLN A 833 -31.39 30.41 21.84
CA GLN A 833 -31.02 31.01 20.55
C GLN A 833 -29.77 30.39 19.92
N LEU A 834 -28.96 29.64 20.67
CA LEU A 834 -27.77 28.97 20.16
C LEU A 834 -28.05 27.54 19.68
N PHE A 835 -29.23 27.00 19.96
CA PHE A 835 -29.59 25.59 19.74
C PHE A 835 -30.81 25.47 18.84
N VAL A 836 -30.74 26.15 17.70
CA VAL A 836 -31.80 26.13 16.68
C VAL A 836 -31.55 24.97 15.72
N SER A 837 -32.53 24.08 15.55
CA SER A 837 -32.44 22.95 14.61
C SER A 837 -32.67 23.40 13.16
N ASP A 838 -32.31 22.54 12.21
CA ASP A 838 -32.58 22.81 10.79
C ASP A 838 -34.08 22.90 10.49
N GLU A 839 -34.91 22.18 11.25
CA GLU A 839 -36.36 22.24 11.15
C GLU A 839 -36.91 23.53 11.77
N ASP A 840 -36.38 24.01 12.91
CA ASP A 840 -36.77 25.29 13.51
C ASP A 840 -36.46 26.46 12.56
N ILE A 841 -35.29 26.44 11.93
CA ILE A 841 -34.92 27.44 10.90
C ILE A 841 -35.92 27.40 9.75
N LYS A 842 -36.29 26.21 9.27
CA LYS A 842 -37.22 26.03 8.17
C LYS A 842 -38.64 26.51 8.53
N GLN A 843 -39.13 26.14 9.71
CA GLN A 843 -40.43 26.55 10.23
C GLN A 843 -40.49 28.06 10.42
N SER A 844 -39.46 28.66 11.04
CA SER A 844 -39.35 30.10 11.21
C SER A 844 -39.38 30.83 9.86
N ARG A 845 -38.60 30.37 8.88
CA ARG A 845 -38.60 30.94 7.52
C ARG A 845 -39.96 30.81 6.83
N ASN A 846 -40.64 29.68 6.97
CA ASN A 846 -41.97 29.47 6.41
C ASN A 846 -43.01 30.40 7.05
N ALA A 847 -42.97 30.56 8.38
CA ALA A 847 -43.84 31.48 9.11
C ALA A 847 -43.60 32.94 8.70
N SER A 848 -42.34 33.38 8.63
CA SER A 848 -41.96 34.71 8.15
C SER A 848 -42.37 34.94 6.69
N ARG A 849 -42.30 33.90 5.85
CA ARG A 849 -42.75 33.99 4.46
C ARG A 849 -44.26 34.15 4.36
N GLU A 850 -45.03 33.43 5.17
CA GLU A 850 -46.50 33.51 5.15
C GLU A 850 -46.98 34.87 5.70
N SER A 851 -46.35 35.40 6.76
CA SER A 851 -46.68 36.72 7.30
C SER A 851 -46.41 37.85 6.30
N LEU A 852 -45.41 37.70 5.44
CA LEU A 852 -45.06 38.68 4.39
C LEU A 852 -45.79 38.47 3.06
N LYS A 853 -46.59 37.42 2.91
CA LYS A 853 -47.25 37.07 1.64
C LYS A 853 -48.14 38.17 1.07
N ASN A 854 -48.70 39.02 1.93
CA ASN A 854 -49.54 40.16 1.54
C ASN A 854 -48.80 41.51 1.56
N ASN A 855 -47.53 41.54 1.97
CA ASN A 855 -46.72 42.75 1.96
C ASN A 855 -46.45 43.19 0.49
N PRO A 856 -46.85 44.41 0.08
CA PRO A 856 -46.68 44.88 -1.29
C PRO A 856 -45.22 44.92 -1.75
N GLU A 857 -44.31 45.32 -0.88
CA GLU A 857 -42.87 45.40 -1.18
C GLU A 857 -42.24 44.02 -1.36
N PHE A 858 -42.65 43.05 -0.54
CA PHE A 858 -42.22 41.66 -0.64
C PHE A 858 -42.69 41.04 -1.97
N ARG A 859 -43.96 41.23 -2.33
CA ARG A 859 -44.52 40.77 -3.61
C ARG A 859 -43.78 41.37 -4.80
N GLU A 860 -43.50 42.66 -4.76
CA GLU A 860 -42.78 43.34 -5.84
C GLU A 860 -41.33 42.84 -5.97
N CYS A 861 -40.63 42.62 -4.85
CA CYS A 861 -39.29 42.03 -4.87
C CYS A 861 -39.29 40.62 -5.50
N ILE A 862 -40.26 39.77 -5.11
CA ILE A 862 -40.42 38.43 -5.69
C ILE A 862 -40.76 38.51 -7.19
N LYS A 863 -41.66 39.41 -7.59
CA LYS A 863 -42.07 39.59 -8.99
C LYS A 863 -40.91 40.03 -9.86
N LYS A 864 -40.15 41.06 -9.43
CA LYS A 864 -38.96 41.54 -10.15
C LYS A 864 -37.92 40.44 -10.31
N ARG A 865 -37.63 39.71 -9.23
CA ARG A 865 -36.68 38.59 -9.28
C ARG A 865 -37.16 37.46 -10.19
N ALA A 866 -38.44 37.14 -10.18
CA ALA A 866 -39.02 36.12 -11.07
C ALA A 866 -38.94 36.54 -12.54
N ALA A 867 -39.22 37.81 -12.85
CA ALA A 867 -39.10 38.36 -14.20
C ALA A 867 -37.66 38.32 -14.71
N ALA A 868 -36.70 38.79 -13.90
CA ALA A 868 -35.27 38.73 -14.24
C ALA A 868 -34.79 37.29 -14.43
N TRP A 869 -35.29 36.35 -13.61
CA TRP A 869 -34.99 34.92 -13.79
C TRP A 869 -35.48 34.39 -15.12
N ARG A 870 -36.74 34.66 -15.47
CA ARG A 870 -37.34 34.19 -16.72
C ARG A 870 -36.56 34.74 -17.90
N ALA A 871 -36.27 36.05 -17.91
CA ALA A 871 -35.43 36.65 -18.94
C ALA A 871 -34.07 35.93 -19.07
N GLN A 872 -33.41 35.59 -17.95
CA GLN A 872 -32.18 34.81 -17.97
C GLN A 872 -32.37 33.39 -18.52
N GLN A 873 -33.44 32.68 -18.13
CA GLN A 873 -33.71 31.32 -18.59
C GLN A 873 -34.10 31.28 -20.08
N ASP A 874 -34.93 32.24 -20.52
CA ASP A 874 -35.36 32.37 -21.91
C ASP A 874 -34.16 32.71 -22.80
N TYR A 875 -33.27 33.61 -22.33
CA TYR A 875 -32.02 33.90 -23.03
C TYR A 875 -31.14 32.66 -23.13
N LEU A 876 -30.96 31.92 -22.04
CA LEU A 876 -30.20 30.66 -22.03
C LEU A 876 -30.74 29.64 -23.06
N LEU A 877 -32.07 29.48 -23.13
CA LEU A 877 -32.73 28.54 -24.03
C LEU A 877 -32.66 28.95 -25.50
N THR A 878 -32.63 30.25 -25.79
CA THR A 878 -32.65 30.79 -27.16
C THR A 878 -31.27 31.03 -27.74
N HIS A 879 -30.24 31.19 -26.90
CA HIS A 879 -28.87 31.55 -27.33
C HIS A 879 -27.88 30.38 -27.22
N ASP A 880 -28.36 29.19 -26.84
CA ASP A 880 -27.59 27.95 -26.92
C ASP A 880 -28.27 26.96 -27.89
N PRO A 881 -27.71 26.74 -29.10
CA PRO A 881 -28.36 25.93 -30.13
C PRO A 881 -28.60 24.47 -29.72
N GLN A 882 -27.70 23.89 -28.92
CA GLN A 882 -27.83 22.50 -28.46
C GLN A 882 -28.95 22.37 -27.44
N LEU A 883 -29.01 23.29 -26.47
CA LEU A 883 -30.07 23.33 -25.48
C LEU A 883 -31.43 23.62 -26.11
N SER A 884 -31.48 24.52 -27.09
CA SER A 884 -32.69 24.85 -27.86
C SER A 884 -33.26 23.62 -28.57
N GLY A 885 -32.43 22.90 -29.33
CA GLY A 885 -32.88 21.68 -30.02
C GLY A 885 -33.30 20.55 -29.08
N LEU A 886 -32.68 20.44 -27.90
CA LEU A 886 -33.12 19.50 -26.86
C LEU A 886 -34.49 19.88 -26.26
N ASN A 887 -34.74 21.18 -26.08
CA ASN A 887 -36.01 21.69 -25.58
C ASN A 887 -37.17 21.41 -26.56
N GLU A 888 -36.96 21.64 -27.85
CA GLU A 888 -37.94 21.34 -28.91
C GLU A 888 -38.32 19.86 -28.90
N ARG A 889 -37.33 18.96 -28.92
CA ARG A 889 -37.55 17.51 -28.87
C ARG A 889 -38.28 17.06 -27.61
N LEU A 890 -38.04 17.72 -26.47
CA LEU A 890 -38.77 17.43 -25.23
C LEU A 890 -40.24 17.84 -25.33
N LEU A 891 -40.53 19.02 -25.88
CA LEU A 891 -41.91 19.50 -26.06
C LEU A 891 -42.69 18.60 -27.04
N ASP A 892 -42.04 18.16 -28.11
CA ASP A 892 -42.61 17.21 -29.08
C ASP A 892 -42.91 15.84 -28.44
N SER A 893 -42.02 15.36 -27.57
CA SER A 893 -42.23 14.09 -26.85
C SER A 893 -43.32 14.12 -25.77
N GLN A 894 -43.73 15.31 -25.32
CA GLN A 894 -44.82 15.50 -24.35
C GLN A 894 -46.19 15.70 -25.03
N THR A 895 -46.19 15.97 -26.33
CA THR A 895 -47.41 16.15 -27.14
C THR A 895 -47.80 14.88 -27.91
N GLN A 896 -46.92 13.89 -27.98
CA GLN A 896 -47.21 12.49 -28.36
C GLN A 896 -47.53 11.65 -27.13
#